data_AF-A0A7J5JMF7-F1
#
_entry.id   AF-A0A7J5JMF7-F1
#
_cell.length_a   1.000
_cell.length_b   1.000
_cell.length_c   1.000
_cell.angle_alpha   90.00
_cell.angle_beta   90.00
_cell.angle_gamma   90.00
#
_symmetry.space_group_name_H-M   'P 1'
#
loop_
_entity.id
_entity.type
_entity.pdbx_description
1 polymer ?
#
loop_
_entity_poly.entity_id
_entity_poly.type
_entity_poly.pdbx_seq_one_letter_code
_entity_poly.pdbx_strand_id
1 'polypeptide(L)'
;MNMKKYVLAFFLCFISITPILAQRDHIDISNYILCINSYAESSPWSNRMISTVSEYVQKNPKLALYAEHMNTLMIDNDTILGEFKNMISQKYEHHRPRLLILLGNPSLLLRDEYRELWGDIPIVLCSEEKFIGPKDTYIYKQPVTQAERVPISQLADPYNLVLLYSNLYLRENIQLISHIIPDMKKFIFIGDEREINQTNNLEIQTKLKAINPNIEYQYITPQKMTTNQLLDSLYHVDPNTTGILFASWFYKTTFAGNTSLVTNAHKLIVTTTAPIFTLNMADITEENGGMIGGYTYDQKHYNQQLIHTISEILTGKPAREIPFYMPSDGAPIINYTILLRKGFSPSMCPPNTHFLNKPLGFWKQNKYFIMGTLSFMILLAIVFFYRIHSLNSIKKAQQKEIDAMTNYKNLVNNMPILYMQEEVLADKNGIPVELIYRNVNAHFEKNFFRKEEVVGKKASEIFPESMPDFLHFTQIALSENKVITFPYYFKKIDTFYDIVLKANRQNNMIDVFCLNSTELHKAQQKLSTINNKLAMSLDVANIVPWKWDLRSKTILCDINKPIELSTQGKDVAEEQLAVPDYHYFSKIFKEDRKRVEQAYQNLIDGHSEKVKEEYRVVSTQKGFHRIEWVEAQAAVETRDENGNPLTLVGSSLVITERKKMEMELINAKNRAEESNRLKSAFLANMSHEIRTPLNAIVGFSGILASTEEEEEKQEYVSIIENNNTLLLQLISDILDLSKIEAGTLDLHYSNVEINDLMKDLENMCQLKLKSNAVKLEFVAPEEPCFAHIEKNRLSQLIINLVTNAIKFTIQGSIRFGYKRQNNELYFYVADTGCGIPQDKQKSIFGRFVKLNSFAQGTGLGLSICQTLVEHMGGKIGVESEEGNGSTFWFTLPYKQAETVKKSLPKDIQPIAIEKDKLVILIAEDNESNYKLFESILKYDYHLLHAWDGQEAVNMFKEHNPQIILMDINMPVLDGYEATKEIRKYSAKVPIIAITAFAYASDEQRVMESGFDGYMPKPINARQLKAQLTDIMQKRIVLL
;
A
#
# COMPACT_ATOMS: atom_id res chain seq x y z
N MET A 1 -23.09 -5.65 -33.10
CA MET A 1 -24.19 -6.02 -32.20
C MET A 1 -23.58 -6.78 -31.02
N ASN A 2 -23.89 -6.37 -29.78
CA ASN A 2 -23.54 -7.04 -28.51
C ASN A 2 -22.08 -7.11 -28.05
N MET A 3 -21.37 -5.96 -28.00
CA MET A 3 -20.22 -5.79 -27.08
C MET A 3 -20.01 -4.33 -26.64
N LYS A 4 -21.12 -3.56 -26.51
CA LYS A 4 -21.12 -2.17 -26.03
C LYS A 4 -22.12 -1.92 -24.88
N LYS A 5 -22.79 -2.96 -24.37
CA LYS A 5 -23.80 -2.86 -23.31
C LYS A 5 -23.40 -3.41 -21.93
N TYR A 6 -22.19 -3.98 -21.80
CA TYR A 6 -21.70 -4.51 -20.51
C TYR A 6 -20.51 -3.74 -19.92
N VAL A 7 -19.89 -2.82 -20.68
CA VAL A 7 -18.84 -1.93 -20.17
C VAL A 7 -19.42 -0.64 -19.56
N LEU A 8 -20.70 -0.35 -19.83
CA LEU A 8 -21.43 0.81 -19.30
C LEU A 8 -22.03 0.57 -17.89
N ALA A 9 -21.93 -0.65 -17.36
CA ALA A 9 -22.46 -1.02 -16.04
C ALA A 9 -21.38 -1.09 -14.93
N PHE A 10 -20.11 -0.86 -15.27
CA PHE A 10 -18.99 -0.96 -14.32
C PHE A 10 -18.42 0.41 -13.89
N PHE A 11 -19.03 1.52 -14.33
CA PHE A 11 -18.60 2.90 -14.00
C PHE A 11 -19.68 3.75 -13.30
N LEU A 12 -20.71 3.11 -12.73
CA LEU A 12 -21.90 3.80 -12.19
C LEU A 12 -22.18 3.55 -10.71
N CYS A 13 -21.17 3.19 -9.90
CA CYS A 13 -21.36 2.92 -8.47
C CYS A 13 -20.49 3.70 -7.47
N PHE A 14 -19.80 4.76 -7.87
CA PHE A 14 -19.16 5.65 -6.89
C PHE A 14 -19.24 7.10 -7.35
N ILE A 15 -20.25 7.82 -6.82
CA ILE A 15 -20.25 9.20 -6.32
C ILE A 15 -21.70 9.46 -5.89
N SER A 16 -22.00 9.12 -4.63
CA SER A 16 -23.09 9.73 -3.89
C SER A 16 -22.43 10.62 -2.85
N ILE A 17 -21.96 11.78 -3.29
CA ILE A 17 -21.59 12.88 -2.39
C ILE A 17 -22.89 13.66 -2.19
N THR A 18 -23.54 13.42 -1.06
CA THR A 18 -24.58 14.34 -0.57
C THR A 18 -23.89 15.64 -0.13
N PRO A 19 -24.47 16.81 -0.40
CA PRO A 19 -23.95 18.05 0.13
C PRO A 19 -24.15 18.00 1.65
N ILE A 20 -23.06 18.13 2.40
CA ILE A 20 -23.11 18.55 3.80
C ILE A 20 -23.60 19.99 3.73
N LEU A 21 -24.88 20.19 4.04
CA LEU A 21 -25.48 21.50 4.19
C LEU A 21 -24.80 22.16 5.39
N ALA A 22 -23.87 23.09 5.12
CA ALA A 22 -23.36 24.01 6.13
C ALA A 22 -24.52 24.89 6.59
N GLN A 23 -24.68 24.95 7.90
CA GLN A 23 -25.85 25.49 8.59
C GLN A 23 -25.70 27.01 8.66
N ARG A 24 -26.40 27.74 7.77
CA ARG A 24 -26.56 29.21 7.85
C ARG A 24 -27.14 29.60 9.21
N ASP A 25 -26.62 30.69 9.79
CA ASP A 25 -27.08 31.34 11.03
C ASP A 25 -28.51 31.95 10.93
N HIS A 26 -29.24 31.72 9.84
CA HIS A 26 -30.65 32.07 9.67
C HIS A 26 -31.51 30.83 9.39
N ILE A 27 -32.63 30.68 10.12
CA ILE A 27 -33.64 29.65 9.88
C ILE A 27 -34.37 29.96 8.56
N ASP A 28 -33.78 29.55 7.43
CA ASP A 28 -34.29 29.79 6.07
C ASP A 28 -35.55 28.94 5.74
N ILE A 29 -35.81 27.89 6.53
CA ILE A 29 -36.89 26.91 6.26
C ILE A 29 -37.82 26.83 7.47
N SER A 30 -39.09 27.22 7.29
CA SER A 30 -40.12 27.17 8.34
C SER A 30 -40.47 25.75 8.82
N ASN A 31 -40.07 24.72 8.06
CA ASN A 31 -40.25 23.31 8.38
C ASN A 31 -38.92 22.66 8.79
N TYR A 32 -38.68 22.52 10.10
CA TYR A 32 -37.46 21.92 10.60
C TYR A 32 -37.68 21.07 11.87
N ILE A 33 -36.72 20.19 12.12
CA ILE A 33 -36.54 19.44 13.37
C ILE A 33 -35.42 20.13 14.15
N LEU A 34 -35.61 20.32 15.45
CA LEU A 34 -34.57 20.82 16.34
C LEU A 34 -34.08 19.71 17.26
N CYS A 35 -32.78 19.44 17.21
CA CYS A 35 -32.10 18.47 18.05
C CYS A 35 -31.33 19.20 19.14
N ILE A 36 -31.63 18.92 20.41
CA ILE A 36 -30.87 19.45 21.55
C ILE A 36 -30.00 18.33 22.11
N ASN A 37 -28.70 18.51 21.97
CA ASN A 37 -27.68 17.53 22.32
C ASN A 37 -27.05 17.89 23.67
N SER A 38 -27.30 17.07 24.70
CA SER A 38 -26.69 17.26 26.03
C SER A 38 -25.19 16.96 26.07
N TYR A 39 -24.67 16.23 25.08
CA TYR A 39 -23.27 15.82 24.98
C TYR A 39 -22.43 16.82 24.19
N ALA A 40 -21.10 16.70 24.37
CA ALA A 40 -20.12 17.33 23.49
C ALA A 40 -20.39 17.03 22.01
N GLU A 41 -20.14 18.01 21.15
CA GLU A 41 -20.20 17.84 19.68
C GLU A 41 -19.34 16.68 19.19
N SER A 42 -18.26 16.33 19.89
CA SER A 42 -17.40 15.19 19.52
C SER A 42 -17.87 13.84 20.07
N SER A 43 -18.99 13.77 20.79
CA SER A 43 -19.50 12.53 21.39
C SER A 43 -19.94 11.53 20.31
N PRO A 44 -19.32 10.33 20.22
CA PRO A 44 -19.63 9.37 19.15
C PRO A 44 -21.08 8.89 19.15
N TRP A 45 -21.72 8.78 20.33
CA TRP A 45 -23.09 8.29 20.44
C TRP A 45 -24.11 9.30 19.89
N SER A 46 -24.05 10.55 20.35
CA SER A 46 -25.00 11.58 19.89
C SER A 46 -24.76 11.99 18.44
N ASN A 47 -23.49 12.04 17.98
CA ASN A 47 -23.21 12.28 16.57
C ASN A 47 -23.83 11.23 15.66
N ARG A 48 -23.78 9.94 16.04
CA ARG A 48 -24.39 8.88 15.23
C ARG A 48 -25.90 9.05 15.12
N MET A 49 -26.55 9.50 16.19
CA MET A 49 -27.97 9.82 16.20
C MET A 49 -28.28 11.02 15.30
N ILE A 50 -27.54 12.12 15.43
CA ILE A 50 -27.68 13.32 14.60
C ILE A 50 -27.45 12.97 13.12
N SER A 51 -26.40 12.21 12.78
CA SER A 51 -26.13 11.75 11.41
C SER A 51 -27.26 10.89 10.87
N THR A 52 -27.83 9.98 11.67
CA THR A 52 -28.95 9.13 11.24
C THR A 52 -30.17 9.98 10.88
N VAL A 53 -30.50 10.99 11.70
CA VAL A 53 -31.60 11.91 11.42
C VAL A 53 -31.27 12.81 10.23
N SER A 54 -30.03 13.28 10.11
CA SER A 54 -29.56 14.09 8.98
C SER A 54 -29.72 13.34 7.65
N GLU A 55 -29.31 12.07 7.58
CA GLU A 55 -29.51 11.21 6.40
C GLU A 55 -31.00 11.01 6.06
N TYR A 56 -31.88 10.94 7.06
CA TYR A 56 -33.32 10.89 6.82
C TYR A 56 -33.86 12.21 6.28
N VAL A 57 -33.42 13.33 6.85
CA VAL A 57 -33.84 14.69 6.46
C VAL A 57 -33.34 15.05 5.06
N GLN A 58 -32.12 14.66 4.68
CA GLN A 58 -31.56 14.87 3.34
C GLN A 58 -32.42 14.26 2.22
N LYS A 59 -33.24 13.25 2.51
CA LYS A 59 -34.18 12.66 1.53
C LYS A 59 -35.41 13.54 1.26
N ASN A 60 -35.65 14.56 2.08
CA ASN A 60 -36.79 15.47 1.96
C ASN A 60 -36.32 16.93 1.88
N PRO A 61 -36.32 17.56 0.68
CA PRO A 61 -35.78 18.91 0.49
C PRO A 61 -36.59 20.02 1.20
N LYS A 62 -37.75 19.70 1.81
CA LYS A 62 -38.60 20.65 2.54
C LYS A 62 -38.46 20.56 4.05
N LEU A 63 -37.56 19.72 4.56
CA LEU A 63 -37.34 19.50 5.98
C LEU A 63 -35.87 19.78 6.27
N ALA A 64 -35.60 20.58 7.30
CA ALA A 64 -34.24 20.83 7.79
C ALA A 64 -34.02 20.20 9.17
N LEU A 65 -32.77 19.97 9.55
CA LEU A 65 -32.36 19.56 10.89
C LEU A 65 -31.42 20.62 11.44
N TYR A 66 -31.72 21.14 12.62
CA TYR A 66 -30.80 21.97 13.40
C TYR A 66 -30.36 21.22 14.65
N ALA A 67 -29.06 21.23 14.96
CA ALA A 67 -28.53 20.65 16.18
C ALA A 67 -27.92 21.73 17.07
N GLU A 68 -28.29 21.75 18.35
CA GLU A 68 -27.78 22.68 19.36
C GLU A 68 -27.13 21.89 20.49
N HIS A 69 -25.93 22.30 20.91
CA HIS A 69 -25.10 21.54 21.84
C HIS A 69 -25.07 22.21 23.22
N MET A 70 -25.74 21.59 24.18
CA MET A 70 -25.83 22.07 25.56
C MET A 70 -24.54 21.78 26.36
N ASN A 71 -23.77 20.75 25.97
CA ASN A 71 -22.49 20.39 26.58
C ASN A 71 -22.53 20.36 28.12
N THR A 72 -23.35 19.49 28.72
CA THR A 72 -23.64 19.52 30.17
C THR A 72 -22.38 19.46 31.07
N LEU A 73 -21.28 18.86 30.59
CA LEU A 73 -20.00 18.89 31.31
C LEU A 73 -19.48 20.31 31.57
N MET A 74 -19.77 21.27 30.69
CA MET A 74 -19.36 22.67 30.81
C MET A 74 -20.29 23.49 31.71
N ILE A 75 -21.47 22.98 32.04
CA ILE A 75 -22.47 23.65 32.88
C ILE A 75 -22.17 23.35 34.35
N ASP A 76 -21.64 24.34 35.06
CA ASP A 76 -21.25 24.21 36.47
C ASP A 76 -22.12 25.05 37.41
N ASN A 77 -23.00 25.88 36.87
CA ASN A 77 -23.89 26.75 37.62
C ASN A 77 -25.16 27.06 36.81
N ASP A 78 -26.16 27.63 37.48
CA ASP A 78 -27.42 28.05 36.86
C ASP A 78 -27.26 29.15 35.80
N THR A 79 -26.23 29.98 35.93
CA THR A 79 -25.98 31.09 34.99
C THR A 79 -25.68 30.58 33.59
N ILE A 80 -24.75 29.62 33.44
CA ILE A 80 -24.36 29.04 32.15
C ILE A 80 -25.55 28.30 31.51
N LEU A 81 -26.36 27.61 32.32
CA LEU A 81 -27.59 26.98 31.84
C LEU A 81 -28.62 28.04 31.38
N GLY A 82 -28.70 29.15 32.09
CA GLY A 82 -29.52 30.31 31.72
C GLY A 82 -29.09 30.96 30.41
N GLU A 83 -27.78 31.04 30.14
CA GLU A 83 -27.24 31.52 28.86
C GLU A 83 -27.68 30.63 27.70
N PHE A 84 -27.59 29.30 27.84
CA PHE A 84 -28.07 28.37 26.83
C PHE A 84 -29.59 28.48 26.60
N LYS A 85 -30.37 28.63 27.68
CA LYS A 85 -31.82 28.91 27.61
C LYS A 85 -32.11 30.18 26.82
N ASN A 86 -31.40 31.26 27.11
CA ASN A 86 -31.59 32.55 26.43
C ASN A 86 -31.20 32.44 24.95
N MET A 87 -30.11 31.74 24.63
CA MET A 87 -29.69 31.46 23.26
C MET A 87 -30.78 30.72 22.47
N ILE A 88 -31.34 29.64 23.01
CA ILE A 88 -32.44 28.90 22.36
C ILE A 88 -33.66 29.80 22.17
N SER A 89 -34.03 30.56 23.20
CA SER A 89 -35.19 31.45 23.15
C SER A 89 -35.04 32.52 22.08
N GLN A 90 -33.87 33.16 21.98
CA GLN A 90 -33.58 34.21 20.98
C GLN A 90 -33.46 33.64 19.56
N LYS A 91 -32.76 32.52 19.39
CA LYS A 91 -32.48 31.93 18.07
C LYS A 91 -33.74 31.34 17.41
N TYR A 92 -34.67 30.83 18.22
CA TYR A 92 -35.85 30.09 17.75
C TYR A 92 -37.18 30.74 18.16
N GLU A 93 -37.19 32.05 18.44
CA GLU A 93 -38.40 32.79 18.85
C GLU A 93 -39.48 32.82 17.77
N HIS A 94 -39.07 32.97 16.50
CA HIS A 94 -39.99 33.29 15.41
C HIS A 94 -40.61 32.08 14.69
N HIS A 95 -39.95 30.92 14.74
CA HIS A 95 -40.42 29.72 14.04
C HIS A 95 -40.49 28.55 15.03
N ARG A 96 -41.58 27.79 14.95
CA ARG A 96 -41.80 26.61 15.81
C ARG A 96 -41.23 25.36 15.13
N PRO A 97 -40.40 24.54 15.80
CA PRO A 97 -39.97 23.27 15.25
C PRO A 97 -41.14 22.30 15.10
N ARG A 98 -41.08 21.41 14.11
CA ARG A 98 -42.08 20.33 13.96
C ARG A 98 -41.92 19.23 15.01
N LEU A 99 -40.70 19.06 15.51
CA LEU A 99 -40.32 18.01 16.45
C LEU A 99 -39.06 18.45 17.20
N LEU A 100 -39.02 18.15 18.50
CA LEU A 100 -37.79 18.20 19.30
C LEU A 100 -37.19 16.80 19.44
N ILE A 101 -35.91 16.69 19.12
CA ILE A 101 -35.12 15.49 19.43
C ILE A 101 -34.18 15.85 20.57
N LEU A 102 -34.38 15.20 21.70
CA LEU A 102 -33.60 15.42 22.92
C LEU A 102 -32.61 14.27 23.07
N LEU A 103 -31.31 14.55 22.98
CA LEU A 103 -30.27 13.55 23.14
C LEU A 103 -29.67 13.67 24.54
N GLY A 104 -29.88 12.63 25.35
CA GLY A 104 -29.41 12.49 26.72
C GLY A 104 -30.33 13.16 27.73
N ASN A 105 -30.43 12.55 28.91
CA ASN A 105 -31.35 12.95 29.97
C ASN A 105 -31.30 14.45 30.36
N PRO A 106 -30.13 15.12 30.43
CA PRO A 106 -30.05 16.55 30.81
C PRO A 106 -30.75 17.49 29.83
N SER A 107 -30.94 17.09 28.57
CA SER A 107 -31.64 17.93 27.60
C SER A 107 -33.13 18.12 27.94
N LEU A 108 -33.70 17.26 28.81
CA LEU A 108 -35.06 17.35 29.34
C LEU A 108 -35.19 18.35 30.51
N LEU A 109 -34.09 18.94 30.99
CA LEU A 109 -34.13 19.92 32.09
C LEU A 109 -34.91 21.18 31.71
N LEU A 110 -34.86 21.58 30.44
CA LEU A 110 -35.56 22.76 29.91
C LEU A 110 -36.95 22.42 29.35
N ARG A 111 -37.56 21.29 29.73
CA ARG A 111 -38.87 20.86 29.21
C ARG A 111 -39.99 21.88 29.44
N ASP A 112 -39.93 22.59 30.57
CA ASP A 112 -40.92 23.60 30.94
C ASP A 112 -40.76 24.82 30.04
N GLU A 113 -39.52 25.23 29.79
CA GLU A 113 -39.17 26.28 28.83
C GLU A 113 -39.55 25.94 27.39
N TYR A 114 -39.31 24.70 26.94
CA TYR A 114 -39.71 24.27 25.59
C TYR A 114 -41.23 24.37 25.42
N ARG A 115 -41.98 24.06 26.49
CA ARG A 115 -43.44 24.18 26.51
C ARG A 115 -43.89 25.64 26.51
N GLU A 116 -43.20 26.51 27.23
CA GLU A 116 -43.44 27.96 27.21
C GLU A 116 -43.19 28.56 25.82
N LEU A 117 -42.10 28.16 25.14
CA LEU A 117 -41.72 28.67 23.82
C LEU A 117 -42.58 28.12 22.68
N TRP A 118 -42.88 26.83 22.69
CA TRP A 118 -43.47 26.14 21.53
C TRP A 118 -44.77 25.38 21.84
N GLY A 119 -45.35 25.53 23.02
CA GLY A 119 -46.58 24.86 23.43
C GLY A 119 -46.44 23.34 23.49
N ASP A 120 -47.47 22.61 23.03
CA ASP A 120 -47.49 21.14 23.04
C ASP A 120 -46.70 20.54 21.86
N ILE A 121 -45.40 20.82 21.81
CA ILE A 121 -44.48 20.33 20.77
C ILE A 121 -44.15 18.83 21.00
N PRO A 122 -44.16 17.97 19.98
CA PRO A 122 -43.78 16.58 20.17
C PRO A 122 -42.27 16.45 20.47
N ILE A 123 -41.95 15.59 21.44
CA ILE A 123 -40.59 15.36 21.93
C ILE A 123 -40.22 13.89 21.75
N VAL A 124 -39.10 13.64 21.08
CA VAL A 124 -38.43 12.33 21.03
C VAL A 124 -37.21 12.40 21.93
N LEU A 125 -37.27 11.75 23.09
CA LEU A 125 -36.17 11.68 24.03
C LEU A 125 -35.37 10.40 23.81
N CYS A 126 -34.11 10.52 23.45
CA CYS A 126 -33.15 9.41 23.43
C CYS A 126 -32.32 9.49 24.70
N SER A 127 -32.49 8.53 25.62
CA SER A 127 -31.86 8.58 26.93
C SER A 127 -31.48 7.18 27.43
N GLU A 128 -30.34 7.09 28.10
CA GLU A 128 -29.85 5.90 28.79
C GLU A 128 -30.57 5.62 30.12
N GLU A 129 -31.41 6.56 30.58
CA GLU A 129 -32.14 6.49 31.83
C GLU A 129 -33.67 6.50 31.61
N LYS A 130 -34.41 5.88 32.53
CA LYS A 130 -35.89 5.82 32.51
C LYS A 130 -36.56 6.83 33.43
N PHE A 131 -35.76 7.68 34.06
CA PHE A 131 -36.18 8.66 35.04
C PHE A 131 -35.40 9.95 34.80
N ILE A 132 -35.87 11.06 35.35
CA ILE A 132 -35.12 12.30 35.47
C ILE A 132 -34.96 12.63 36.96
N GLY A 133 -33.83 13.22 37.33
CA GLY A 133 -33.57 13.73 38.67
C GLY A 133 -33.83 15.24 38.81
N PRO A 134 -33.57 15.80 40.00
CA PRO A 134 -33.60 17.24 40.25
C PRO A 134 -32.53 17.96 39.42
N LYS A 135 -32.81 19.20 39.01
CA LYS A 135 -31.90 20.03 38.21
C LYS A 135 -30.49 20.13 38.80
N ASP A 136 -30.39 20.29 40.12
CA ASP A 136 -29.14 20.44 40.85
C ASP A 136 -28.21 19.23 40.69
N THR A 137 -28.76 18.02 40.53
CA THR A 137 -27.96 16.79 40.36
C THR A 137 -27.15 16.84 39.07
N TYR A 138 -27.71 17.40 37.99
CA TYR A 138 -27.03 17.49 36.71
C TYR A 138 -25.99 18.63 36.67
N ILE A 139 -26.29 19.78 37.29
CA ILE A 139 -25.38 20.94 37.34
C ILE A 139 -24.18 20.65 38.24
N TYR A 140 -24.43 20.12 39.43
CA TYR A 140 -23.37 19.82 40.41
C TYR A 140 -22.81 18.40 40.28
N LYS A 141 -23.21 17.68 39.22
CA LYS A 141 -22.70 16.34 38.87
C LYS A 141 -22.81 15.37 40.04
N GLN A 142 -23.94 15.39 40.72
CA GLN A 142 -24.26 14.51 41.84
C GLN A 142 -25.13 13.34 41.36
N PRO A 143 -24.98 12.14 41.93
CA PRO A 143 -25.80 11.00 41.53
C PRO A 143 -27.28 11.21 41.91
N VAL A 144 -28.20 10.76 41.07
CA VAL A 144 -29.64 10.80 41.34
C VAL A 144 -30.04 9.61 42.21
N THR A 145 -30.44 9.90 43.45
CA THR A 145 -30.86 8.88 44.41
C THR A 145 -32.25 8.33 44.06
N GLN A 146 -32.56 7.11 44.50
CA GLN A 146 -33.86 6.47 44.16
C GLN A 146 -35.09 7.28 44.59
N ALA A 147 -35.00 8.04 45.68
CA ALA A 147 -36.10 8.87 46.18
C ALA A 147 -36.40 10.09 45.30
N GLU A 148 -35.40 10.55 44.54
CA GLU A 148 -35.48 11.75 43.71
C GLU A 148 -35.82 11.44 42.23
N ARG A 149 -35.92 10.16 41.87
CA ARG A 149 -36.19 9.71 40.50
C ARG A 149 -37.66 9.93 40.14
N VAL A 150 -37.90 10.79 39.15
CA VAL A 150 -39.21 10.93 38.51
C VAL A 150 -39.24 10.08 37.24
N PRO A 151 -40.07 9.03 37.15
CA PRO A 151 -40.15 8.19 35.95
C PRO A 151 -40.56 9.01 34.71
N ILE A 152 -39.86 8.82 33.59
CA ILE A 152 -40.15 9.51 32.33
C ILE A 152 -41.56 9.16 31.81
N SER A 153 -42.09 8.00 32.18
CA SER A 153 -43.47 7.61 31.86
C SER A 153 -44.52 8.58 32.45
N GLN A 154 -44.23 9.24 33.57
CA GLN A 154 -45.11 10.26 34.15
C GLN A 154 -45.05 11.59 33.38
N LEU A 155 -44.00 11.79 32.56
CA LEU A 155 -43.78 12.98 31.75
C LEU A 155 -44.25 12.82 30.30
N ALA A 156 -44.58 11.59 29.88
CA ALA A 156 -45.03 11.27 28.51
C ALA A 156 -46.27 12.09 28.10
N ASP A 157 -47.34 12.01 28.90
CA ASP A 157 -48.59 12.71 28.62
C ASP A 157 -48.47 14.24 28.83
N PRO A 158 -47.88 14.76 29.93
CA PRO A 158 -47.83 16.20 30.13
C PRO A 158 -47.02 16.95 29.07
N TYR A 159 -45.99 16.34 28.46
CA TYR A 159 -45.06 17.03 27.55
C TYR A 159 -45.05 16.49 26.11
N ASN A 160 -46.07 15.70 25.72
CA ASN A 160 -46.12 15.07 24.40
C ASN A 160 -44.81 14.35 24.04
N LEU A 161 -44.41 13.39 24.88
CA LEU A 161 -43.07 12.83 24.85
C LEU A 161 -43.08 11.32 24.60
N VAL A 162 -42.17 10.85 23.75
CA VAL A 162 -41.82 9.43 23.58
C VAL A 162 -40.36 9.20 23.95
N LEU A 163 -40.10 8.13 24.70
CA LEU A 163 -38.77 7.70 25.10
C LEU A 163 -38.26 6.60 24.16
N LEU A 164 -37.06 6.80 23.61
CA LEU A 164 -36.22 5.75 23.04
C LEU A 164 -35.11 5.40 24.04
N TYR A 165 -35.33 4.33 24.79
CA TYR A 165 -34.44 3.94 25.86
C TYR A 165 -33.17 3.25 25.31
N SER A 166 -32.01 3.87 25.50
CA SER A 166 -30.70 3.31 25.14
C SER A 166 -30.09 2.59 26.33
N ASN A 167 -30.58 1.39 26.62
CA ASN A 167 -30.18 0.60 27.78
C ASN A 167 -28.67 0.31 27.80
N LEU A 168 -27.98 0.67 28.90
CA LEU A 168 -26.56 0.35 29.12
C LEU A 168 -26.31 -1.08 29.65
N TYR A 169 -27.37 -1.81 30.02
CA TYR A 169 -27.29 -3.21 30.48
C TYR A 169 -26.22 -3.42 31.56
N LEU A 170 -26.20 -2.56 32.59
CA LEU A 170 -25.15 -2.58 33.62
C LEU A 170 -25.04 -3.93 34.33
N ARG A 171 -26.17 -4.58 34.62
CA ARG A 171 -26.19 -5.87 35.32
C ARG A 171 -25.59 -6.97 34.44
N GLU A 172 -26.01 -7.01 33.18
CA GLU A 172 -25.56 -8.00 32.20
C GLU A 172 -24.09 -7.80 31.85
N ASN A 173 -23.60 -6.55 31.79
CA ASN A 173 -22.17 -6.26 31.64
C ASN A 173 -21.36 -6.75 32.83
N ILE A 174 -21.80 -6.52 34.08
CA ILE A 174 -21.12 -7.07 35.27
C ILE A 174 -21.09 -8.60 35.19
N GLN A 175 -22.21 -9.25 34.84
CA GLN A 175 -22.29 -10.70 34.70
C GLN A 175 -21.39 -11.23 33.57
N LEU A 176 -21.32 -10.53 32.42
CA LEU A 176 -20.45 -10.88 31.30
C LEU A 176 -18.98 -10.86 31.73
N ILE A 177 -18.56 -9.82 32.45
CA ILE A 177 -17.19 -9.68 32.95
C ILE A 177 -16.90 -10.78 33.97
N SER A 178 -17.81 -11.03 34.91
CA SER A 178 -17.67 -12.13 35.89
C SER A 178 -17.64 -13.52 35.24
N HIS A 179 -18.27 -13.70 34.07
CA HIS A 179 -18.23 -14.96 33.34
C HIS A 179 -16.89 -15.17 32.63
N ILE A 180 -16.34 -14.11 32.02
CA ILE A 180 -15.06 -14.15 31.30
C ILE A 180 -13.88 -14.18 32.29
N ILE A 181 -14.01 -13.53 33.45
CA ILE A 181 -13.01 -13.46 34.52
C ILE A 181 -13.60 -14.09 35.80
N PRO A 182 -13.60 -15.43 35.92
CA PRO A 182 -14.26 -16.13 37.02
C PRO A 182 -13.60 -15.89 38.38
N ASP A 183 -12.27 -15.74 38.42
CA ASP A 183 -11.48 -15.51 39.65
C ASP A 183 -11.29 -14.01 39.97
N MET A 184 -12.24 -13.18 39.55
CA MET A 184 -12.17 -11.72 39.73
C MET A 184 -12.14 -11.33 41.21
N LYS A 185 -11.08 -10.64 41.61
CA LYS A 185 -10.88 -10.05 42.95
C LYS A 185 -11.16 -8.56 42.98
N LYS A 186 -11.00 -7.88 41.84
CA LYS A 186 -11.16 -6.43 41.73
C LYS A 186 -11.99 -6.05 40.51
N PHE A 187 -12.88 -5.06 40.68
CA PHE A 187 -13.68 -4.49 39.61
C PHE A 187 -13.44 -2.98 39.54
N ILE A 188 -12.98 -2.51 38.39
CA ILE A 188 -12.68 -1.10 38.14
C ILE A 188 -13.72 -0.55 37.18
N PHE A 189 -14.45 0.49 37.62
CA PHE A 189 -15.30 1.28 36.74
C PHE A 189 -14.57 2.59 36.38
N ILE A 190 -14.50 2.89 35.08
CA ILE A 190 -13.86 4.10 34.55
C ILE A 190 -14.94 4.98 33.90
N GLY A 191 -15.15 6.16 34.44
CA GLY A 191 -16.17 7.11 33.99
C GLY A 191 -15.76 8.57 34.18
N ASP A 192 -16.36 9.45 33.40
CA ASP A 192 -16.20 10.90 33.57
C ASP A 192 -17.10 11.46 34.68
N GLU A 193 -17.07 12.78 34.86
CA GLU A 193 -17.82 13.45 35.91
C GLU A 193 -19.30 13.65 35.60
N ARG A 194 -19.84 13.17 34.48
CA ARG A 194 -21.28 13.35 34.20
C ARG A 194 -22.12 12.64 35.25
N GLU A 195 -23.28 13.22 35.56
CA GLU A 195 -24.25 12.68 36.51
C GLU A 195 -24.52 11.19 36.26
N ILE A 196 -24.76 10.80 35.00
CA ILE A 196 -25.02 9.41 34.63
C ILE A 196 -23.90 8.45 35.10
N ASN A 197 -22.64 8.85 35.04
CA ASN A 197 -21.53 8.02 35.49
C ASN A 197 -21.44 7.98 37.02
N GLN A 198 -21.85 9.05 37.71
CA GLN A 198 -21.96 9.05 39.18
C GLN A 198 -23.10 8.13 39.63
N THR A 199 -24.25 8.19 38.96
CA THR A 199 -25.39 7.31 39.20
C THR A 199 -25.04 5.85 38.87
N ASN A 200 -24.40 5.60 37.73
CA ASN A 200 -23.91 4.27 37.35
C ASN A 200 -22.88 3.74 38.34
N ASN A 201 -21.99 4.58 38.88
CA ASN A 201 -21.04 4.19 39.91
C ASN A 201 -21.75 3.62 41.16
N LEU A 202 -22.81 4.27 41.65
CA LEU A 202 -23.62 3.76 42.77
C LEU A 202 -24.37 2.48 42.41
N GLU A 203 -24.94 2.42 41.21
CA GLU A 203 -25.68 1.24 40.75
C GLU A 203 -24.78 0.02 40.56
N ILE A 204 -23.60 0.20 39.95
CA ILE A 204 -22.60 -0.85 39.76
C ILE A 204 -22.12 -1.34 41.12
N GLN A 205 -21.77 -0.44 42.05
CA GLN A 205 -21.33 -0.83 43.39
C GLN A 205 -22.40 -1.67 44.12
N THR A 206 -23.67 -1.28 44.02
CA THR A 206 -24.78 -1.98 44.65
C THR A 206 -25.02 -3.36 44.00
N LYS A 207 -25.04 -3.41 42.66
CA LYS A 207 -25.25 -4.66 41.90
C LYS A 207 -24.07 -5.62 42.07
N LEU A 208 -22.84 -5.13 42.09
CA LEU A 208 -21.64 -5.92 42.30
C LEU A 208 -21.62 -6.54 43.70
N LYS A 209 -21.95 -5.77 44.75
CA LYS A 209 -22.09 -6.30 46.12
C LYS A 209 -23.15 -7.40 46.22
N ALA A 210 -24.24 -7.30 45.46
CA ALA A 210 -25.28 -8.32 45.41
C ALA A 210 -24.84 -9.60 44.66
N ILE A 211 -23.96 -9.47 43.67
CA ILE A 211 -23.43 -10.60 42.87
C ILE A 211 -22.30 -11.32 43.63
N ASN A 212 -21.30 -10.56 44.10
CA ASN A 212 -20.18 -11.10 44.87
C ASN A 212 -19.61 -10.01 45.81
N PRO A 213 -19.86 -10.10 47.13
CA PRO A 213 -19.44 -9.08 48.09
C PRO A 213 -17.92 -9.07 48.33
N ASN A 214 -17.18 -10.10 47.91
CA ASN A 214 -15.73 -10.19 48.13
C ASN A 214 -14.90 -9.45 47.08
N ILE A 215 -15.53 -8.88 46.04
CA ILE A 215 -14.83 -8.17 44.97
C ILE A 215 -14.58 -6.72 45.41
N GLU A 216 -13.31 -6.31 45.40
CA GLU A 216 -12.91 -4.92 45.63
C GLU A 216 -13.43 -4.03 44.49
N TYR A 217 -14.16 -2.98 44.82
CA TYR A 217 -14.70 -2.04 43.84
C TYR A 217 -13.93 -0.72 43.84
N GLN A 218 -13.52 -0.26 42.66
CA GLN A 218 -12.86 1.03 42.49
C GLN A 218 -13.51 1.84 41.36
N TYR A 219 -13.82 3.10 41.64
CA TYR A 219 -14.26 4.06 40.62
C TYR A 219 -13.15 5.06 40.32
N ILE A 220 -12.72 5.10 39.05
CA ILE A 220 -11.67 6.00 38.56
C ILE A 220 -12.31 7.06 37.67
N THR A 221 -11.94 8.31 37.93
CA THR A 221 -12.49 9.49 37.26
C THR A 221 -11.38 10.53 37.04
N PRO A 222 -11.46 11.38 35.99
CA PRO A 222 -10.46 12.40 35.72
C PRO A 222 -10.21 13.39 36.86
N GLN A 223 -11.17 13.58 37.77
CA GLN A 223 -11.00 14.40 38.97
C GLN A 223 -9.93 13.86 39.92
N LYS A 224 -9.84 12.52 40.00
CA LYS A 224 -8.99 11.82 40.96
C LYS A 224 -7.64 11.43 40.37
N MET A 225 -7.56 11.33 39.05
CA MET A 225 -6.41 10.77 38.35
C MET A 225 -6.26 11.38 36.96
N THR A 226 -5.03 11.78 36.62
CA THR A 226 -4.72 12.25 35.26
C THR A 226 -4.72 11.09 34.25
N THR A 227 -4.83 11.39 32.96
CA THR A 227 -4.80 10.37 31.90
C THR A 227 -3.53 9.51 31.94
N ASN A 228 -2.36 10.09 32.21
CA ASN A 228 -1.10 9.34 32.31
C ASN A 228 -1.09 8.40 33.52
N GLN A 229 -1.53 8.90 34.68
CA GLN A 229 -1.65 8.06 35.88
C GLN A 229 -2.64 6.91 35.69
N LEU A 230 -3.74 7.14 34.96
CA LEU A 230 -4.68 6.06 34.60
C LEU A 230 -3.99 5.00 33.75
N LEU A 231 -3.24 5.40 32.71
CA LEU A 231 -2.48 4.47 31.88
C LEU A 231 -1.49 3.65 32.72
N ASP A 232 -0.72 4.31 33.58
CA ASP A 232 0.22 3.65 34.50
C ASP A 232 -0.49 2.65 35.41
N SER A 233 -1.65 3.04 35.97
CA SER A 233 -2.46 2.14 36.79
C SER A 233 -2.91 0.92 36.03
N LEU A 234 -3.32 1.07 34.75
CA LEU A 234 -3.81 -0.02 33.91
C LEU A 234 -2.69 -0.98 33.49
N TYR A 235 -1.44 -0.51 33.35
CA TYR A 235 -0.30 -1.38 33.04
C TYR A 235 0.02 -2.39 34.14
N HIS A 236 -0.30 -2.08 35.40
CA HIS A 236 0.01 -2.93 36.56
C HIS A 236 -1.16 -3.83 36.97
N VAL A 237 -2.26 -3.83 36.21
CA VAL A 237 -3.43 -4.66 36.50
C VAL A 237 -3.18 -6.11 36.07
N ASP A 238 -3.52 -7.06 36.95
CA ASP A 238 -3.56 -8.48 36.60
C ASP A 238 -4.85 -8.78 35.79
N PRO A 239 -4.72 -9.17 34.51
CA PRO A 239 -5.86 -9.39 33.62
C PRO A 239 -6.76 -10.55 34.06
N ASN A 240 -6.26 -11.51 34.85
CA ASN A 240 -7.02 -12.70 35.25
C ASN A 240 -7.83 -12.50 36.54
N THR A 241 -7.53 -11.43 37.30
CA THR A 241 -8.18 -11.17 38.59
C THR A 241 -8.85 -9.79 38.66
N THR A 242 -8.76 -8.98 37.59
CA THR A 242 -9.35 -7.64 37.56
C THR A 242 -10.24 -7.44 36.34
N GLY A 243 -11.52 -7.14 36.58
CA GLY A 243 -12.45 -6.71 35.54
C GLY A 243 -12.47 -5.19 35.42
N ILE A 244 -12.40 -4.67 34.20
CA ILE A 244 -12.44 -3.23 33.94
C ILE A 244 -13.61 -2.92 33.02
N LEU A 245 -14.52 -2.05 33.47
CA LEU A 245 -15.63 -1.54 32.69
C LEU A 245 -15.43 -0.04 32.41
N PHE A 246 -15.38 0.31 31.13
CA PHE A 246 -15.19 1.66 30.64
C PHE A 246 -16.52 2.25 30.14
N ALA A 247 -16.85 3.45 30.61
CA ALA A 247 -17.97 4.24 30.12
C ALA A 247 -17.49 5.42 29.24
N SER A 248 -16.65 6.28 29.81
CA SER A 248 -16.13 7.47 29.13
C SER A 248 -14.99 8.11 29.93
N TRP A 249 -14.21 8.99 29.28
CA TRP A 249 -13.10 9.71 29.92
C TRP A 249 -12.96 11.12 29.34
N PHE A 250 -13.82 12.03 29.81
CA PHE A 250 -13.87 13.43 29.41
C PHE A 250 -13.49 14.32 30.59
N TYR A 251 -12.66 15.32 30.35
CA TYR A 251 -12.25 16.26 31.39
C TYR A 251 -12.00 17.65 30.84
N LYS A 252 -12.14 18.64 31.72
CA LYS A 252 -11.85 20.03 31.40
C LYS A 252 -10.35 20.27 31.49
N THR A 253 -9.81 20.99 30.53
CA THR A 253 -8.49 21.59 30.65
C THR A 253 -8.64 23.09 30.48
N THR A 254 -8.19 23.84 31.47
CA THR A 254 -8.13 25.30 31.39
C THR A 254 -6.73 25.67 30.98
N PHE A 255 -6.61 26.32 29.83
CA PHE A 255 -5.35 26.84 29.33
C PHE A 255 -5.54 28.33 29.01
N ALA A 256 -4.73 29.18 29.65
CA ALA A 256 -4.76 30.63 29.48
C ALA A 256 -6.18 31.25 29.64
N GLY A 257 -6.93 30.82 30.66
CA GLY A 257 -8.29 31.31 30.93
C GLY A 257 -9.41 30.68 30.08
N ASN A 258 -9.08 29.99 28.98
CA ASN A 258 -10.04 29.26 28.16
C ASN A 258 -10.17 27.81 28.63
N THR A 259 -11.37 27.42 29.05
CA THR A 259 -11.68 26.04 29.42
C THR A 259 -12.17 25.27 28.19
N SER A 260 -11.42 24.24 27.80
CA SER A 260 -11.79 23.33 26.71
C SER A 260 -12.03 21.92 27.24
N LEU A 261 -12.86 21.14 26.55
CA LEU A 261 -13.16 19.77 26.91
C LEU A 261 -12.30 18.78 26.11
N VAL A 262 -11.51 17.96 26.79
CA VAL A 262 -10.73 16.90 26.16
C VAL A 262 -11.61 15.65 26.00
N THR A 263 -11.87 15.24 24.76
CA THR A 263 -12.82 14.15 24.43
C THR A 263 -12.19 12.91 23.79
N ASN A 264 -10.98 13.01 23.24
CA ASN A 264 -10.31 11.91 22.54
C ASN A 264 -9.34 11.08 23.40
N ALA A 265 -9.25 11.33 24.70
CA ALA A 265 -8.30 10.65 25.60
C ALA A 265 -8.53 9.12 25.71
N HIS A 266 -9.75 8.64 25.41
CA HIS A 266 -10.06 7.21 25.37
C HIS A 266 -9.20 6.45 24.32
N LYS A 267 -8.79 7.10 23.23
CA LYS A 267 -7.88 6.51 22.21
C LYS A 267 -6.50 6.16 22.75
N LEU A 268 -6.07 6.80 23.84
CA LEU A 268 -4.83 6.45 24.53
C LEU A 268 -5.04 5.25 25.46
N ILE A 269 -6.17 5.23 26.19
CA ILE A 269 -6.53 4.18 27.16
C ILE A 269 -6.61 2.79 26.49
N VAL A 270 -7.10 2.74 25.24
CA VAL A 270 -7.21 1.48 24.49
C VAL A 270 -5.86 0.86 24.11
N THR A 271 -4.75 1.60 24.18
CA THR A 271 -3.42 1.05 23.86
C THR A 271 -2.84 0.17 24.97
N THR A 272 -3.44 0.19 26.16
CA THR A 272 -3.02 -0.60 27.31
C THR A 272 -3.17 -2.11 27.06
N THR A 273 -2.45 -2.94 27.82
CA THR A 273 -2.59 -4.40 27.77
C THR A 273 -3.78 -4.92 28.57
N ALA A 274 -4.35 -4.11 29.46
CA ALA A 274 -5.45 -4.49 30.36
C ALA A 274 -6.74 -4.90 29.60
N PRO A 275 -7.54 -5.84 30.15
CA PRO A 275 -8.79 -6.28 29.54
C PRO A 275 -9.93 -5.31 29.84
N ILE A 276 -10.13 -4.37 28.93
CA ILE A 276 -11.14 -3.31 29.07
C ILE A 276 -12.41 -3.71 28.33
N PHE A 277 -13.52 -3.81 29.08
CA PHE A 277 -14.88 -3.92 28.55
C PHE A 277 -15.51 -2.53 28.46
N THR A 278 -16.48 -2.33 27.58
CA THR A 278 -17.07 -1.01 27.33
C THR A 278 -18.59 -1.04 27.31
N LEU A 279 -19.18 0.04 27.81
CA LEU A 279 -20.62 0.30 27.68
C LEU A 279 -20.99 0.92 26.32
N ASN A 280 -20.01 1.45 25.59
CA ASN A 280 -20.25 2.19 24.35
C ASN A 280 -19.96 1.33 23.11
N MET A 281 -20.97 1.13 22.28
CA MET A 281 -20.87 0.33 21.05
C MET A 281 -19.89 0.93 20.03
N ALA A 282 -19.67 2.26 20.06
CA ALA A 282 -18.71 2.94 19.20
C ALA A 282 -17.32 2.30 19.25
N ASP A 283 -16.86 2.05 20.48
CA ASP A 283 -15.51 1.62 20.76
C ASP A 283 -15.30 0.13 20.42
N ILE A 284 -16.39 -0.63 20.28
CA ILE A 284 -16.39 -2.06 19.94
C ILE A 284 -16.20 -2.27 18.43
N THR A 285 -16.76 -1.37 17.61
CA THR A 285 -16.80 -1.50 16.14
C THR A 285 -15.55 -0.98 15.42
N GLU A 286 -14.65 -0.28 16.11
CA GLU A 286 -13.39 0.16 15.50
C GLU A 286 -12.49 -1.05 15.23
N GLU A 287 -12.07 -1.25 13.97
CA GLU A 287 -11.20 -2.39 13.57
C GLU A 287 -9.87 -2.41 14.34
N ASN A 288 -9.39 -1.24 14.78
CA ASN A 288 -8.19 -1.07 15.61
C ASN A 288 -8.51 -0.67 17.08
N GLY A 289 -9.77 -0.77 17.49
CA GLY A 289 -10.18 -0.49 18.87
C GLY A 289 -9.54 -1.47 19.84
N GLY A 290 -9.07 -1.01 21.01
CA GLY A 290 -8.36 -1.85 21.99
C GLY A 290 -9.22 -2.41 23.12
N MET A 291 -10.54 -2.23 23.06
CA MET A 291 -11.51 -2.74 24.03
C MET A 291 -12.09 -4.09 23.57
N ILE A 292 -12.37 -4.98 24.52
CA ILE A 292 -12.84 -6.35 24.25
C ILE A 292 -14.27 -6.34 23.70
N GLY A 293 -15.13 -5.50 24.26
CA GLY A 293 -16.55 -5.48 23.95
C GLY A 293 -17.41 -5.29 25.20
N GLY A 294 -18.69 -5.59 25.09
CA GLY A 294 -19.66 -5.44 26.17
C GLY A 294 -21.03 -6.02 25.80
N TYR A 295 -21.96 -5.96 26.73
CA TYR A 295 -23.35 -6.33 26.52
C TYR A 295 -24.15 -5.09 26.09
N THR A 296 -24.74 -5.12 24.90
CA THR A 296 -25.43 -3.94 24.32
C THR A 296 -26.52 -4.34 23.32
N TYR A 297 -27.34 -3.38 22.89
CA TYR A 297 -28.40 -3.54 21.89
C TYR A 297 -27.86 -3.39 20.46
N ASP A 298 -28.63 -3.81 19.44
CA ASP A 298 -28.29 -3.59 18.04
C ASP A 298 -28.55 -2.12 17.65
N GLN A 299 -27.45 -1.41 17.42
CA GLN A 299 -27.49 0.00 17.01
C GLN A 299 -28.31 0.23 15.73
N LYS A 300 -28.33 -0.71 14.78
CA LYS A 300 -29.11 -0.56 13.54
C LYS A 300 -30.60 -0.60 13.83
N HIS A 301 -31.02 -1.49 14.72
CA HIS A 301 -32.42 -1.59 15.14
C HIS A 301 -32.86 -0.33 15.90
N TYR A 302 -32.01 0.18 16.79
CA TYR A 302 -32.24 1.45 17.48
C TYR A 302 -32.39 2.63 16.51
N ASN A 303 -31.47 2.76 15.54
CA ASN A 303 -31.52 3.81 14.52
C ASN A 303 -32.78 3.71 13.64
N GLN A 304 -33.18 2.50 13.26
CA GLN A 304 -34.43 2.26 12.52
C GLN A 304 -35.64 2.70 13.33
N GLN A 305 -35.68 2.40 14.63
CA GLN A 305 -36.76 2.82 15.51
C GLN A 305 -36.82 4.35 15.67
N LEU A 306 -35.67 5.02 15.78
CA LEU A 306 -35.59 6.49 15.80
C LEU A 306 -36.26 7.09 14.57
N ILE A 307 -35.85 6.63 13.38
CA ILE A 307 -36.40 7.13 12.12
C ILE A 307 -37.89 6.79 11.98
N HIS A 308 -38.30 5.60 12.40
CA HIS A 308 -39.71 5.21 12.40
C HIS A 308 -40.54 6.13 13.29
N THR A 309 -40.07 6.40 14.51
CA THR A 309 -40.73 7.30 15.48
C THR A 309 -40.85 8.72 14.94
N ILE A 310 -39.75 9.25 14.37
CA ILE A 310 -39.75 10.58 13.72
C ILE A 310 -40.76 10.60 12.56
N SER A 311 -40.83 9.55 11.76
CA SER A 311 -41.76 9.45 10.63
C SER A 311 -43.23 9.42 11.08
N GLU A 312 -43.57 8.65 12.13
CA GLU A 312 -44.92 8.63 12.70
C GLU A 312 -45.33 10.03 13.22
N ILE A 313 -44.42 10.74 13.88
CA ILE A 313 -44.71 12.09 14.40
C ILE A 313 -44.91 13.09 13.26
N LEU A 314 -44.03 13.06 12.26
CA LEU A 314 -44.12 13.99 11.11
C LEU A 314 -45.36 13.75 10.25
N THR A 315 -45.92 12.53 10.26
CA THR A 315 -47.19 12.18 9.60
C THR A 315 -48.43 12.54 10.42
N GLY A 316 -48.28 13.00 11.66
CA GLY A 316 -49.33 13.60 12.47
C GLY A 316 -49.71 12.85 13.75
N LYS A 317 -49.03 11.74 14.07
CA LYS A 317 -49.28 11.01 15.32
C LYS A 317 -48.66 11.75 16.52
N PRO A 318 -49.39 12.00 17.62
CA PRO A 318 -48.81 12.56 18.83
C PRO A 318 -47.73 11.64 19.42
N ALA A 319 -46.62 12.22 19.88
CA ALA A 319 -45.53 11.45 20.45
C ALA A 319 -45.96 10.65 21.71
N ARG A 320 -46.84 11.21 22.54
CA ARG A 320 -47.42 10.52 23.72
C ARG A 320 -48.15 9.21 23.39
N GLU A 321 -48.66 9.05 22.17
CA GLU A 321 -49.37 7.84 21.73
C GLU A 321 -48.42 6.77 21.16
N ILE A 322 -47.15 7.12 20.94
CA ILE A 322 -46.14 6.18 20.47
C ILE A 322 -45.58 5.43 21.69
N PRO A 323 -45.60 4.10 21.70
CA PRO A 323 -45.09 3.33 22.82
C PRO A 323 -43.59 3.56 22.98
N PHE A 324 -43.14 3.63 24.24
CA PHE A 324 -41.72 3.76 24.54
C PHE A 324 -40.94 2.58 23.96
N TYR A 325 -39.85 2.87 23.28
CA TYR A 325 -38.96 1.84 22.79
C TYR A 325 -38.09 1.33 23.92
N MET A 326 -38.19 0.03 24.18
CA MET A 326 -37.38 -0.69 25.15
C MET A 326 -36.64 -1.80 24.39
N PRO A 327 -35.30 -1.72 24.24
CA PRO A 327 -34.54 -2.70 23.47
C PRO A 327 -34.64 -4.09 24.13
N SER A 328 -35.02 -5.09 23.33
CA SER A 328 -35.17 -6.50 23.73
C SER A 328 -34.14 -7.42 23.07
N ASP A 329 -33.32 -6.85 22.20
CA ASP A 329 -32.29 -7.44 21.36
C ASP A 329 -30.89 -7.41 21.99
N GLY A 330 -30.80 -7.10 23.29
CA GLY A 330 -29.55 -7.05 24.03
C GLY A 330 -28.77 -8.36 23.94
N ALA A 331 -27.49 -8.27 23.58
CA ALA A 331 -26.61 -9.42 23.46
C ALA A 331 -25.16 -9.07 23.80
N PRO A 332 -24.32 -10.07 24.18
CA PRO A 332 -22.89 -9.85 24.32
C PRO A 332 -22.25 -9.68 22.94
N ILE A 333 -21.62 -8.53 22.71
CA ILE A 333 -20.89 -8.22 21.48
C ILE A 333 -19.41 -8.08 21.82
N ILE A 334 -18.58 -8.92 21.21
CA ILE A 334 -17.16 -9.02 21.52
C ILE A 334 -16.34 -8.94 20.24
N ASN A 335 -15.28 -8.14 20.25
CA ASN A 335 -14.29 -8.10 19.17
C ASN A 335 -13.36 -9.31 19.30
N TYR A 336 -13.48 -10.25 18.35
CA TYR A 336 -12.79 -11.55 18.37
C TYR A 336 -11.26 -11.41 18.40
N THR A 337 -10.71 -10.51 17.57
CA THR A 337 -9.27 -10.30 17.45
C THR A 337 -8.70 -9.70 18.74
N ILE A 338 -9.43 -8.76 19.36
CA ILE A 338 -9.00 -8.12 20.59
C ILE A 338 -9.12 -9.06 21.79
N LEU A 339 -10.20 -9.83 21.88
CA LEU A 339 -10.36 -10.87 22.91
C LEU A 339 -9.16 -11.81 22.95
N LEU A 340 -8.75 -12.32 21.78
CA LEU A 340 -7.56 -13.19 21.65
C LEU A 340 -6.26 -12.46 22.01
N ARG A 341 -6.09 -11.22 21.55
CA ARG A 341 -4.90 -10.40 21.84
C ARG A 341 -4.75 -10.14 23.34
N LYS A 342 -5.86 -10.05 24.08
CA LYS A 342 -5.90 -9.86 25.54
C LYS A 342 -5.79 -11.18 26.31
N GLY A 343 -5.60 -12.32 25.63
CA GLY A 343 -5.35 -13.62 26.24
C GLY A 343 -6.59 -14.45 26.57
N PHE A 344 -7.79 -14.02 26.16
CA PHE A 344 -9.04 -14.74 26.44
C PHE A 344 -9.46 -15.64 25.29
N SER A 345 -9.98 -16.82 25.61
CA SER A 345 -10.53 -17.75 24.61
C SER A 345 -12.00 -17.42 24.34
N PRO A 346 -12.47 -17.50 23.07
CA PRO A 346 -13.88 -17.39 22.73
C PRO A 346 -14.80 -18.37 23.47
N SER A 347 -14.26 -19.48 23.98
CA SER A 347 -15.01 -20.47 24.78
C SER A 347 -15.40 -19.98 26.18
N MET A 348 -14.76 -18.91 26.67
CA MET A 348 -15.09 -18.26 27.94
C MET A 348 -16.26 -17.28 27.81
N CYS A 349 -16.69 -16.98 26.58
CA CYS A 349 -17.81 -16.08 26.34
C CYS A 349 -19.13 -16.86 26.35
N PRO A 350 -20.25 -16.23 26.73
CA PRO A 350 -21.57 -16.85 26.65
C PRO A 350 -21.89 -17.38 25.23
N PRO A 351 -22.67 -18.46 25.09
CA PRO A 351 -22.93 -19.08 23.79
C PRO A 351 -23.68 -18.19 22.79
N ASN A 352 -24.44 -17.20 23.27
CA ASN A 352 -25.13 -16.20 22.46
C ASN A 352 -24.25 -14.97 22.13
N THR A 353 -22.93 -15.05 22.29
CA THR A 353 -22.01 -13.94 21.98
C THR A 353 -21.87 -13.72 20.48
N HIS A 354 -22.07 -12.47 20.06
CA HIS A 354 -21.82 -12.00 18.71
C HIS A 354 -20.36 -11.56 18.57
N PHE A 355 -19.57 -12.32 17.83
CA PHE A 355 -18.17 -12.01 17.59
C PHE A 355 -17.98 -11.12 16.36
N LEU A 356 -17.49 -9.89 16.57
CA LEU A 356 -17.02 -9.02 15.49
C LEU A 356 -15.61 -9.44 15.05
N ASN A 357 -15.25 -9.17 13.80
CA ASN A 357 -13.91 -9.42 13.23
C ASN A 357 -13.41 -10.87 13.35
N LYS A 358 -14.33 -11.85 13.50
CA LYS A 358 -13.97 -13.27 13.49
C LYS A 358 -13.58 -13.71 12.08
N PRO A 359 -12.35 -14.20 11.84
CA PRO A 359 -11.93 -14.61 10.51
C PRO A 359 -12.80 -15.77 9.98
N LEU A 360 -13.04 -15.76 8.67
CA LEU A 360 -13.76 -16.84 8.00
C LEU A 360 -12.93 -18.13 8.10
N GLY A 361 -13.55 -19.24 8.52
CA GLY A 361 -12.84 -20.51 8.65
C GLY A 361 -12.30 -21.04 7.32
N PHE A 362 -11.26 -21.89 7.38
CA PHE A 362 -10.57 -22.49 6.23
C PHE A 362 -11.52 -23.03 5.14
N TRP A 363 -12.56 -23.77 5.55
CA TRP A 363 -13.55 -24.35 4.65
C TRP A 363 -14.39 -23.31 3.90
N LYS A 364 -14.71 -22.19 4.55
CA LYS A 364 -15.54 -21.13 3.98
C LYS A 364 -14.71 -20.24 3.05
N GLN A 365 -13.44 -20.01 3.39
CA GLN A 365 -12.47 -19.29 2.56
C GLN A 365 -12.12 -20.07 1.28
N ASN A 366 -11.94 -21.40 1.38
CA ASN A 366 -11.45 -22.23 0.28
C ASN A 366 -12.52 -23.08 -0.41
N LYS A 367 -13.81 -22.81 -0.19
CA LYS A 367 -14.94 -23.63 -0.69
C LYS A 367 -14.84 -23.91 -2.20
N TYR A 368 -14.57 -22.88 -3.00
CA TYR A 368 -14.50 -23.01 -4.46
C TYR A 368 -13.25 -23.78 -4.93
N PHE A 369 -12.13 -23.64 -4.22
CA PHE A 369 -10.89 -24.36 -4.53
C PHE A 369 -11.06 -25.87 -4.29
N ILE A 370 -11.68 -26.26 -3.18
CA ILE A 370 -11.96 -27.66 -2.84
C ILE A 370 -12.95 -28.29 -3.82
N MET A 371 -13.99 -27.56 -4.22
CA MET A 371 -14.92 -28.04 -5.25
C MET A 371 -14.23 -28.23 -6.61
N GLY A 372 -13.32 -27.33 -6.98
CA GLY A 372 -12.55 -27.43 -8.23
C GLY A 372 -11.62 -28.65 -8.26
N THR A 373 -10.88 -28.91 -7.19
CA THR A 373 -9.96 -30.07 -7.11
C THR A 373 -10.71 -31.40 -7.10
N LEU A 374 -11.87 -31.48 -6.42
CA LEU A 374 -12.70 -32.68 -6.43
C LEU A 374 -13.25 -32.99 -7.84
N SER A 375 -13.71 -31.96 -8.56
CA SER A 375 -14.19 -32.10 -9.93
C SER A 375 -13.08 -32.58 -10.88
N PHE A 376 -11.86 -32.09 -10.69
CA PHE A 376 -10.70 -32.51 -11.48
C PHE A 376 -10.33 -33.98 -11.23
N MET A 377 -10.33 -34.42 -9.96
CA MET A 377 -10.08 -35.82 -9.57
C MET A 377 -11.11 -36.78 -10.18
N ILE A 378 -12.40 -36.40 -10.19
CA ILE A 378 -13.47 -37.20 -10.78
C ILE A 378 -13.27 -37.36 -12.30
N LEU A 379 -12.93 -36.27 -12.99
CA LEU A 379 -12.65 -36.31 -14.42
C LEU A 379 -11.49 -37.28 -14.74
N LEU A 380 -10.42 -37.21 -13.95
CA LEU A 380 -9.25 -38.10 -14.07
C LEU A 380 -9.64 -39.57 -13.85
N ALA A 381 -10.47 -39.86 -12.85
CA ALA A 381 -10.93 -41.21 -12.58
C ALA A 381 -11.77 -41.80 -13.74
N ILE A 382 -12.64 -40.99 -14.37
CA ILE A 382 -13.45 -41.41 -15.53
C ILE A 382 -12.54 -41.77 -16.72
N VAL A 383 -11.52 -40.97 -16.99
CA VAL A 383 -10.54 -41.25 -18.06
C VAL A 383 -9.78 -42.55 -17.80
N PHE A 384 -9.34 -42.79 -16.57
CA PHE A 384 -8.67 -44.03 -16.21
C PHE A 384 -9.59 -45.25 -16.30
N PHE A 385 -10.84 -45.12 -15.87
CA PHE A 385 -11.82 -46.20 -15.97
C PHE A 385 -12.09 -46.61 -17.42
N TYR A 386 -12.27 -45.62 -18.31
CA TYR A 386 -12.47 -45.87 -19.74
C TYR A 386 -11.27 -46.57 -20.38
N ARG A 387 -10.04 -46.14 -20.03
CA ARG A 387 -8.80 -46.76 -20.52
C ARG A 387 -8.66 -48.21 -20.08
N ILE A 388 -8.98 -48.53 -18.82
CA ILE A 388 -8.90 -49.91 -18.29
C ILE A 388 -9.93 -50.82 -18.97
N HIS A 389 -11.16 -50.33 -19.19
CA HIS A 389 -12.21 -51.13 -19.81
C HIS A 389 -11.89 -51.49 -21.28
N SER A 390 -11.33 -50.55 -22.03
CA SER A 390 -10.88 -50.77 -23.41
C SER A 390 -9.77 -51.82 -23.51
N LEU A 391 -8.75 -51.73 -22.64
CA LEU A 391 -7.62 -52.67 -22.63
C LEU A 391 -8.05 -54.11 -22.32
N ASN A 392 -9.03 -54.30 -21.43
CA ASN A 392 -9.51 -55.63 -21.06
C ASN A 392 -10.32 -56.31 -22.17
N SER A 393 -11.05 -55.55 -22.98
CA SER A 393 -11.82 -56.10 -24.11
C SER A 393 -10.91 -56.62 -25.23
N ILE A 394 -9.80 -55.91 -25.50
CA ILE A 394 -8.79 -56.31 -26.48
C ILE A 394 -8.08 -57.60 -26.04
N LYS A 395 -7.79 -57.73 -24.73
CA LYS A 395 -7.07 -58.87 -24.17
C LYS A 395 -7.83 -60.20 -24.28
N LYS A 396 -9.16 -60.18 -24.15
CA LYS A 396 -9.99 -61.40 -24.22
C LYS A 396 -10.15 -61.95 -25.65
N ALA A 397 -10.14 -61.08 -26.65
CA ALA A 397 -10.26 -61.49 -28.05
C ALA A 397 -8.99 -62.22 -28.54
N GLN A 398 -7.80 -61.78 -28.10
CA GLN A 398 -6.52 -62.35 -28.51
C GLN A 398 -6.24 -63.74 -27.91
N GLN A 399 -6.78 -64.08 -26.73
CA GLN A 399 -6.46 -65.32 -26.04
C GLN A 399 -7.04 -66.58 -26.73
N LYS A 400 -8.20 -66.47 -27.39
CA LYS A 400 -8.87 -67.63 -28.02
C LYS A 400 -8.26 -68.09 -29.35
N GLU A 401 -7.54 -67.23 -30.05
CA GLU A 401 -6.92 -67.53 -31.35
C GLU A 401 -5.53 -68.16 -31.18
N ILE A 402 -4.88 -67.88 -30.05
CA ILE A 402 -3.53 -68.33 -29.74
C ILE A 402 -3.51 -69.83 -29.43
N ASP A 403 -4.44 -70.37 -28.64
CA ASP A 403 -4.28 -71.73 -28.08
C ASP A 403 -4.26 -72.89 -29.11
N ALA A 404 -4.90 -72.76 -30.28
CA ALA A 404 -4.96 -73.86 -31.28
C ALA A 404 -3.78 -73.88 -32.27
N MET A 405 -3.28 -72.72 -32.70
CA MET A 405 -2.08 -72.63 -33.54
C MET A 405 -0.80 -72.90 -32.73
N THR A 406 -0.89 -72.80 -31.41
CA THR A 406 0.20 -72.94 -30.46
C THR A 406 0.82 -74.34 -30.52
N ASN A 407 0.15 -75.48 -30.35
CA ASN A 407 0.90 -76.74 -30.14
C ASN A 407 1.77 -77.33 -31.30
N TYR A 408 1.48 -77.12 -32.58
CA TYR A 408 2.30 -77.70 -33.67
C TYR A 408 3.34 -76.72 -34.23
N LYS A 409 2.98 -75.43 -34.38
CA LYS A 409 3.97 -74.36 -34.53
C LYS A 409 4.91 -74.32 -33.33
N ASN A 410 4.46 -74.67 -32.12
CA ASN A 410 5.26 -74.62 -30.90
C ASN A 410 6.56 -75.43 -30.92
N LEU A 411 6.80 -76.38 -31.82
CA LEU A 411 8.04 -77.18 -31.74
C LEU A 411 9.12 -76.69 -32.71
N VAL A 412 8.72 -76.32 -33.93
CA VAL A 412 9.63 -75.77 -34.96
C VAL A 412 9.73 -74.23 -34.86
N ASN A 413 8.67 -73.55 -34.41
CA ASN A 413 8.70 -72.11 -34.15
C ASN A 413 9.16 -71.74 -32.74
N ASN A 414 9.00 -72.62 -31.73
CA ASN A 414 9.60 -72.33 -30.41
C ASN A 414 11.05 -72.77 -30.33
N MET A 415 11.66 -73.22 -31.43
CA MET A 415 13.12 -73.20 -31.54
C MET A 415 13.56 -71.72 -31.58
N PRO A 416 14.37 -71.24 -30.61
CA PRO A 416 14.62 -69.81 -30.42
C PRO A 416 15.72 -69.28 -31.35
N ILE A 417 15.82 -69.80 -32.58
CA ILE A 417 16.83 -69.44 -33.58
C ILE A 417 16.21 -69.45 -34.97
N LEU A 418 16.69 -68.54 -35.84
CA LEU A 418 16.23 -68.44 -37.22
C LEU A 418 16.58 -69.70 -37.98
N TYR A 419 15.65 -70.17 -38.79
CA TYR A 419 15.88 -71.32 -39.65
C TYR A 419 15.20 -71.14 -40.99
N MET A 420 15.99 -71.33 -42.04
CA MET A 420 15.54 -71.42 -43.40
C MET A 420 16.22 -72.60 -44.07
N GLN A 421 15.50 -73.22 -45.00
CA GLN A 421 15.94 -74.37 -45.75
C GLN A 421 15.81 -74.03 -47.22
N GLU A 422 16.92 -74.12 -47.93
CA GLU A 422 17.09 -73.64 -49.29
C GLU A 422 17.62 -74.75 -50.19
N GLU A 423 17.19 -74.78 -51.43
CA GLU A 423 17.68 -75.72 -52.44
C GLU A 423 18.72 -75.06 -53.32
N VAL A 424 19.84 -75.74 -53.55
CA VAL A 424 20.97 -75.21 -54.31
C VAL A 424 20.85 -75.56 -55.79
N LEU A 425 20.93 -74.55 -56.64
CA LEU A 425 21.10 -74.72 -58.08
C LEU A 425 22.57 -74.46 -58.46
N ALA A 426 23.21 -75.47 -59.05
CA ALA A 426 24.63 -75.42 -59.45
C ALA A 426 24.80 -75.49 -60.97
N ASP A 427 25.93 -74.98 -61.46
CA ASP A 427 26.32 -75.05 -62.87
C ASP A 427 26.91 -76.41 -63.29
N LYS A 428 27.31 -76.56 -64.55
CA LYS A 428 27.85 -77.84 -65.11
C LYS A 428 29.20 -78.27 -64.50
N ASN A 429 29.89 -77.37 -63.80
CA ASN A 429 31.15 -77.63 -63.10
C ASN A 429 30.94 -77.85 -61.59
N GLY A 430 29.69 -77.77 -61.11
CA GLY A 430 29.32 -78.00 -59.71
C GLY A 430 29.41 -76.77 -58.80
N ILE A 431 29.49 -75.55 -59.36
CA ILE A 431 29.56 -74.30 -58.58
C ILE A 431 28.13 -73.75 -58.32
N PRO A 432 27.76 -73.38 -57.07
CA PRO A 432 26.46 -72.81 -56.75
C PRO A 432 26.26 -71.43 -57.41
N VAL A 433 25.12 -71.24 -58.08
CA VAL A 433 24.81 -69.98 -58.76
C VAL A 433 23.51 -69.35 -58.24
N GLU A 434 22.63 -70.12 -57.61
CA GLU A 434 21.35 -69.64 -57.09
C GLU A 434 20.84 -70.53 -55.96
N LEU A 435 20.01 -69.96 -55.07
CA LEU A 435 19.37 -70.65 -53.95
C LEU A 435 17.87 -70.47 -54.03
N ILE A 436 17.08 -71.51 -53.77
CA ILE A 436 15.61 -71.44 -53.78
C ILE A 436 15.07 -71.81 -52.41
N TYR A 437 14.35 -70.91 -51.75
CA TYR A 437 13.78 -71.22 -50.44
C TYR A 437 12.74 -72.34 -50.55
N ARG A 438 12.81 -73.35 -49.68
CA ARG A 438 11.84 -74.46 -49.64
C ARG A 438 11.04 -74.50 -48.36
N ASN A 439 11.64 -74.12 -47.24
CA ASN A 439 10.91 -74.07 -45.97
C ASN A 439 11.58 -73.09 -45.01
N VAL A 440 10.79 -72.50 -44.12
CA VAL A 440 11.28 -71.58 -43.09
C VAL A 440 10.48 -71.78 -41.80
N ASN A 441 11.14 -71.61 -40.65
CA ASN A 441 10.46 -71.64 -39.36
C ASN A 441 9.83 -70.27 -39.05
N ALA A 442 8.91 -70.18 -38.10
CA ALA A 442 8.33 -68.87 -37.82
C ALA A 442 9.29 -67.95 -37.08
N HIS A 443 10.42 -68.39 -36.54
CA HIS A 443 11.42 -67.42 -36.15
C HIS A 443 11.91 -66.64 -37.38
N PHE A 444 12.06 -67.29 -38.54
CA PHE A 444 12.40 -66.67 -39.83
C PHE A 444 11.27 -65.87 -40.45
N GLU A 445 10.05 -66.39 -40.49
CA GLU A 445 8.90 -65.60 -40.95
C GLU A 445 8.69 -64.35 -40.09
N LYS A 446 8.84 -64.49 -38.76
CA LYS A 446 8.69 -63.40 -37.79
C LYS A 446 9.70 -62.29 -38.01
N ASN A 447 10.84 -62.63 -38.61
CA ASN A 447 11.95 -61.73 -38.76
C ASN A 447 12.28 -61.42 -40.22
N PHE A 448 11.51 -61.77 -41.26
CA PHE A 448 11.98 -61.46 -42.64
C PHE A 448 10.90 -61.22 -43.66
N PHE A 449 10.53 -62.27 -44.35
CA PHE A 449 9.52 -62.32 -45.36
C PHE A 449 8.66 -63.52 -45.03
N ARG A 450 7.42 -63.47 -45.47
CA ARG A 450 6.51 -64.57 -45.20
C ARG A 450 6.98 -65.78 -45.99
N LYS A 451 6.87 -66.95 -45.38
CA LYS A 451 7.18 -68.23 -46.00
C LYS A 451 6.56 -68.35 -47.39
N GLU A 452 5.34 -67.87 -47.57
CA GLU A 452 4.58 -67.90 -48.83
C GLU A 452 5.18 -67.04 -49.96
N GLU A 453 5.89 -65.96 -49.64
CA GLU A 453 6.47 -65.03 -50.63
C GLU A 453 7.86 -65.46 -51.09
N VAL A 454 8.46 -66.34 -50.31
CA VAL A 454 9.88 -66.68 -50.32
C VAL A 454 10.05 -68.10 -50.81
N VAL A 455 9.27 -69.03 -50.26
CA VAL A 455 9.30 -70.44 -50.62
C VAL A 455 8.94 -70.60 -52.09
N GLY A 456 9.84 -71.22 -52.85
CA GLY A 456 9.78 -71.42 -54.29
C GLY A 456 10.44 -70.30 -55.11
N LYS A 457 10.83 -69.19 -54.50
CA LYS A 457 11.56 -68.10 -55.17
C LYS A 457 13.06 -68.19 -54.97
N LYS A 458 13.76 -67.53 -55.88
CA LYS A 458 15.22 -67.41 -55.84
C LYS A 458 15.64 -66.46 -54.72
N ALA A 459 16.70 -66.80 -54.01
CA ALA A 459 17.20 -65.99 -52.92
C ALA A 459 17.78 -64.67 -53.40
N SER A 460 18.30 -64.63 -54.63
CA SER A 460 18.69 -63.39 -55.31
C SER A 460 17.51 -62.42 -55.55
N GLU A 461 16.28 -62.92 -55.65
CA GLU A 461 15.08 -62.07 -55.82
C GLU A 461 14.54 -61.57 -54.48
N ILE A 462 14.71 -62.36 -53.42
CA ILE A 462 14.20 -62.07 -52.08
C ILE A 462 15.18 -61.19 -51.30
N PHE A 463 16.45 -61.56 -51.28
CA PHE A 463 17.53 -60.78 -50.67
C PHE A 463 18.68 -60.58 -51.66
N PRO A 464 18.49 -59.73 -52.69
CA PRO A 464 19.54 -59.47 -53.68
C PRO A 464 20.83 -58.95 -53.05
N GLU A 465 20.72 -58.11 -52.02
CA GLU A 465 21.87 -57.48 -51.36
C GLU A 465 22.73 -58.45 -50.55
N SER A 466 22.19 -59.56 -50.03
CA SER A 466 22.96 -60.56 -49.26
C SER A 466 23.48 -61.70 -50.12
N MET A 467 23.01 -61.83 -51.37
CA MET A 467 23.25 -63.00 -52.21
C MET A 467 24.72 -63.25 -52.56
N PRO A 468 25.55 -62.23 -52.91
CA PRO A 468 26.96 -62.47 -53.25
C PRO A 468 27.74 -63.10 -52.09
N ASP A 469 27.51 -62.61 -50.87
CA ASP A 469 28.15 -63.13 -49.65
C ASP A 469 27.67 -64.56 -49.36
N PHE A 470 26.37 -64.81 -49.44
CA PHE A 470 25.78 -66.13 -49.18
C PHE A 470 26.21 -67.20 -50.21
N LEU A 471 26.30 -66.85 -51.50
CA LEU A 471 26.80 -67.77 -52.54
C LEU A 471 28.27 -68.12 -52.34
N HIS A 472 29.11 -67.12 -52.01
CA HIS A 472 30.53 -67.33 -51.72
C HIS A 472 30.72 -68.32 -50.56
N PHE A 473 30.03 -68.10 -49.43
CA PHE A 473 30.13 -69.00 -48.28
C PHE A 473 29.48 -70.37 -48.51
N THR A 474 28.43 -70.44 -49.34
CA THR A 474 27.79 -71.70 -49.72
C THR A 474 28.70 -72.59 -50.57
N GLN A 475 29.47 -72.00 -51.49
CA GLN A 475 30.45 -72.74 -52.30
C GLN A 475 31.54 -73.38 -51.43
N ILE A 476 32.06 -72.64 -50.45
CA ILE A 476 33.06 -73.14 -49.49
C ILE A 476 32.47 -74.29 -48.66
N ALA A 477 31.24 -74.15 -48.18
CA ALA A 477 30.57 -75.19 -47.38
C ALA A 477 30.39 -76.53 -48.14
N LEU A 478 30.10 -76.48 -49.45
CA LEU A 478 29.88 -77.67 -50.30
C LEU A 478 31.17 -78.37 -50.77
N SER A 479 32.25 -77.62 -51.01
CA SER A 479 33.54 -78.17 -51.44
C SER A 479 34.31 -78.81 -50.28
N GLU A 480 34.29 -78.16 -49.10
CA GLU A 480 35.01 -78.63 -47.90
C GLU A 480 34.16 -79.55 -47.00
N ASN A 481 32.84 -79.62 -47.24
CA ASN A 481 31.86 -80.40 -46.45
C ASN A 481 31.90 -80.06 -44.94
N LYS A 482 31.96 -78.77 -44.61
CA LYS A 482 32.01 -78.23 -43.24
C LYS A 482 30.98 -77.11 -43.03
N VAL A 483 30.68 -76.82 -41.76
CA VAL A 483 29.78 -75.74 -41.33
C VAL A 483 30.53 -74.40 -41.32
N ILE A 484 29.94 -73.35 -41.87
CA ILE A 484 30.53 -72.00 -41.97
C ILE A 484 29.69 -70.99 -41.16
N THR A 485 30.34 -70.07 -40.44
CA THR A 485 29.66 -69.05 -39.60
C THR A 485 30.17 -67.63 -39.86
N PHE A 486 29.28 -66.63 -40.00
CA PHE A 486 29.64 -65.21 -40.15
C PHE A 486 28.51 -64.25 -39.68
N PRO A 487 28.83 -63.03 -39.18
CA PRO A 487 27.84 -62.05 -38.76
C PRO A 487 27.24 -61.28 -39.95
N TYR A 488 25.95 -60.99 -39.87
CA TYR A 488 25.25 -60.17 -40.87
C TYR A 488 24.12 -59.36 -40.25
N TYR A 489 24.05 -58.09 -40.65
CA TYR A 489 22.98 -57.19 -40.23
C TYR A 489 21.87 -57.16 -41.27
N PHE A 490 20.71 -57.63 -40.85
CA PHE A 490 19.56 -57.68 -41.71
C PHE A 490 18.70 -56.43 -41.57
N LYS A 491 18.96 -55.45 -42.44
CA LYS A 491 18.31 -54.13 -42.43
C LYS A 491 16.79 -54.18 -42.38
N LYS A 492 16.17 -55.16 -43.05
CA LYS A 492 14.70 -55.21 -43.20
C LYS A 492 13.95 -55.43 -41.88
N ILE A 493 14.63 -56.04 -40.91
CA ILE A 493 14.05 -56.48 -39.63
C ILE A 493 14.92 -56.09 -38.44
N ASP A 494 15.89 -55.22 -38.69
CA ASP A 494 16.71 -54.55 -37.67
C ASP A 494 17.24 -55.49 -36.58
N THR A 495 17.82 -56.60 -37.01
CA THR A 495 18.29 -57.66 -36.11
C THR A 495 19.64 -58.16 -36.61
N PHE A 496 20.59 -58.29 -35.68
CA PHE A 496 21.92 -58.85 -35.94
C PHE A 496 21.90 -60.36 -35.75
N TYR A 497 22.48 -61.05 -36.71
CA TYR A 497 22.54 -62.49 -36.72
C TYR A 497 23.94 -63.00 -37.05
N ASP A 498 24.39 -63.99 -36.29
CA ASP A 498 25.49 -64.85 -36.68
C ASP A 498 24.91 -66.02 -37.48
N ILE A 499 25.13 -66.01 -38.80
CA ILE A 499 24.59 -66.99 -39.74
C ILE A 499 25.50 -68.22 -39.76
N VAL A 500 24.91 -69.40 -39.67
CA VAL A 500 25.55 -70.71 -39.67
C VAL A 500 24.96 -71.55 -40.82
N LEU A 501 25.80 -71.96 -41.77
CA LEU A 501 25.38 -72.69 -42.98
C LEU A 501 25.76 -74.17 -42.91
N LYS A 502 24.82 -75.08 -43.19
CA LYS A 502 25.07 -76.54 -43.28
C LYS A 502 24.42 -77.15 -44.52
N ALA A 503 25.22 -77.80 -45.37
CA ALA A 503 24.75 -78.42 -46.60
C ALA A 503 24.41 -79.92 -46.45
N ASN A 504 23.44 -80.40 -47.23
CA ASN A 504 23.05 -81.80 -47.36
C ASN A 504 23.17 -82.27 -48.83
N ARG A 505 24.18 -83.09 -49.12
CA ARG A 505 24.53 -83.55 -50.48
C ARG A 505 23.52 -84.50 -51.14
N GLN A 506 22.67 -85.20 -50.39
CA GLN A 506 21.76 -86.20 -50.99
C GLN A 506 20.54 -85.58 -51.67
N ASN A 507 20.08 -84.42 -51.18
CA ASN A 507 18.86 -83.77 -51.64
C ASN A 507 19.10 -82.36 -52.21
N ASN A 508 20.36 -81.93 -52.38
CA ASN A 508 20.73 -80.58 -52.82
C ASN A 508 20.15 -79.45 -51.95
N MET A 509 19.96 -79.71 -50.66
CA MET A 509 19.38 -78.77 -49.70
C MET A 509 20.45 -78.20 -48.76
N ILE A 510 20.30 -76.95 -48.35
CA ILE A 510 21.07 -76.29 -47.30
C ILE A 510 20.13 -75.84 -46.21
N ASP A 511 20.52 -76.16 -44.98
CA ASP A 511 19.90 -75.68 -43.77
C ASP A 511 20.72 -74.49 -43.25
N VAL A 512 20.07 -73.34 -43.13
CA VAL A 512 20.68 -72.11 -42.62
C VAL A 512 20.07 -71.78 -41.28
N PHE A 513 20.94 -71.64 -40.28
CA PHE A 513 20.57 -71.26 -38.92
C PHE A 513 21.15 -69.88 -38.63
N CYS A 514 20.36 -68.96 -38.11
CA CYS A 514 20.90 -67.67 -37.71
C CYS A 514 20.67 -67.45 -36.21
N LEU A 515 21.78 -67.31 -35.48
CA LEU A 515 21.76 -67.06 -34.05
C LEU A 515 21.63 -65.57 -33.79
N ASN A 516 20.59 -65.23 -33.04
CA ASN A 516 20.29 -63.85 -32.71
C ASN A 516 21.33 -63.32 -31.71
N SER A 517 22.33 -62.58 -32.18
CA SER A 517 23.28 -61.84 -31.34
C SER A 517 22.76 -60.44 -30.99
N THR A 518 21.46 -60.19 -31.20
CA THR A 518 20.85 -58.89 -30.98
C THR A 518 20.65 -58.58 -29.51
N GLU A 519 20.49 -59.54 -28.60
CA GLU A 519 20.54 -59.24 -27.15
C GLU A 519 21.94 -58.75 -26.74
N LEU A 520 23.01 -59.32 -27.32
CA LEU A 520 24.39 -58.88 -27.07
C LEU A 520 24.63 -57.49 -27.69
N HIS A 521 24.24 -57.29 -28.95
CA HIS A 521 24.34 -56.00 -29.63
C HIS A 521 23.39 -54.94 -29.04
N LYS A 522 22.17 -55.31 -28.61
CA LYS A 522 21.24 -54.43 -27.88
C LYS A 522 21.68 -54.22 -26.45
N ALA A 523 22.36 -55.16 -25.79
CA ALA A 523 22.96 -54.93 -24.48
C ALA A 523 24.13 -53.95 -24.61
N GLN A 524 24.97 -54.09 -25.63
CA GLN A 524 26.00 -53.10 -25.97
C GLN A 524 25.37 -51.74 -26.33
N GLN A 525 24.30 -51.72 -27.13
CA GLN A 525 23.56 -50.51 -27.50
C GLN A 525 22.80 -49.91 -26.31
N LYS A 526 22.29 -50.73 -25.38
CA LYS A 526 21.59 -50.33 -24.15
C LYS A 526 22.59 -49.82 -23.13
N LEU A 527 23.77 -50.41 -23.02
CA LEU A 527 24.87 -49.92 -22.22
C LEU A 527 25.36 -48.58 -22.79
N SER A 528 25.50 -48.48 -24.12
CA SER A 528 25.73 -47.19 -24.80
C SER A 528 24.60 -46.19 -24.57
N THR A 529 23.33 -46.61 -24.58
CA THR A 529 22.16 -45.74 -24.33
C THR A 529 22.08 -45.31 -22.87
N ILE A 530 22.40 -46.19 -21.92
CA ILE A 530 22.47 -45.90 -20.49
C ILE A 530 23.63 -44.93 -20.23
N ASN A 531 24.80 -45.19 -20.80
CA ASN A 531 25.94 -44.29 -20.73
C ASN A 531 25.61 -42.92 -21.34
N ASN A 532 24.95 -42.89 -22.51
CA ASN A 532 24.48 -41.64 -23.13
C ASN A 532 23.43 -40.94 -22.25
N LYS A 533 22.47 -41.67 -21.65
CA LYS A 533 21.47 -41.09 -20.75
C LYS A 533 22.09 -40.56 -19.46
N LEU A 534 23.06 -41.26 -18.89
CA LEU A 534 23.82 -40.82 -17.71
C LEU A 534 24.65 -39.58 -18.05
N ALA A 535 25.37 -39.60 -19.18
CA ALA A 535 26.08 -38.44 -19.71
C ALA A 535 25.16 -37.23 -19.92
N MET A 536 24.01 -37.41 -20.57
CA MET A 536 23.02 -36.34 -20.77
C MET A 536 22.42 -35.86 -19.44
N SER A 537 22.20 -36.75 -18.47
CA SER A 537 21.67 -36.38 -17.15
C SER A 537 22.68 -35.55 -16.35
N LEU A 538 23.96 -35.93 -16.41
CA LEU A 538 25.06 -35.18 -15.80
C LEU A 538 25.26 -33.82 -16.49
N ASP A 539 25.17 -33.75 -17.82
CA ASP A 539 25.27 -32.49 -18.57
C ASP A 539 24.09 -31.56 -18.29
N VAL A 540 22.85 -32.06 -18.27
CA VAL A 540 21.65 -31.28 -17.89
C VAL A 540 21.76 -30.77 -16.45
N ALA A 541 22.29 -31.59 -15.54
CA ALA A 541 22.56 -31.18 -14.17
C ALA A 541 23.79 -30.27 -14.02
N ASN A 542 24.54 -30.03 -15.11
CA ASN A 542 25.83 -29.33 -15.14
C ASN A 542 26.86 -29.89 -14.14
N ILE A 543 26.85 -31.20 -13.93
CA ILE A 543 27.77 -31.93 -13.06
C ILE A 543 28.90 -32.52 -13.90
N VAL A 544 30.13 -32.13 -13.60
CA VAL A 544 31.34 -32.67 -14.25
C VAL A 544 31.99 -33.69 -13.31
N PRO A 545 31.91 -35.00 -13.61
CA PRO A 545 32.61 -36.01 -12.85
C PRO A 545 34.12 -35.96 -13.15
N TRP A 546 34.93 -36.21 -12.12
CA TRP A 546 36.37 -36.28 -12.23
C TRP A 546 36.93 -37.37 -11.31
N LYS A 547 38.08 -37.91 -11.70
CA LYS A 547 38.82 -38.92 -10.97
C LYS A 547 40.26 -38.45 -10.79
N TRP A 548 40.80 -38.57 -9.59
CA TRP A 548 42.17 -38.18 -9.28
C TRP A 548 42.97 -39.41 -8.87
N ASP A 549 44.00 -39.74 -9.65
CA ASP A 549 45.00 -40.74 -9.30
C ASP A 549 46.11 -40.08 -8.46
N LEU A 550 46.24 -40.53 -7.21
CA LEU A 550 47.18 -39.98 -6.24
C LEU A 550 48.62 -40.46 -6.47
N ARG A 551 48.84 -41.57 -7.19
CA ARG A 551 50.20 -42.06 -7.52
C ARG A 551 50.79 -41.30 -8.69
N SER A 552 50.03 -41.14 -9.76
CA SER A 552 50.48 -40.38 -10.93
C SER A 552 50.31 -38.86 -10.78
N LYS A 553 49.59 -38.42 -9.74
CA LYS A 553 49.25 -37.01 -9.48
C LYS A 553 48.49 -36.36 -10.63
N THR A 554 47.60 -37.11 -11.25
CA THR A 554 46.82 -36.66 -12.42
C THR A 554 45.33 -36.73 -12.15
N ILE A 555 44.61 -35.68 -12.53
CA ILE A 555 43.16 -35.58 -12.49
C ILE A 555 42.63 -35.79 -13.90
N LEU A 556 41.73 -36.77 -14.05
CA LEU A 556 41.04 -37.14 -15.28
C LEU A 556 39.58 -36.68 -15.20
N CYS A 557 39.12 -35.91 -16.17
CA CYS A 557 37.75 -35.38 -16.23
C CYS A 557 37.01 -36.03 -17.41
N ASP A 558 35.81 -36.58 -17.16
CA ASP A 558 35.13 -37.45 -18.13
C ASP A 558 34.35 -36.68 -19.23
N ILE A 559 34.95 -36.68 -20.43
CA ILE A 559 34.47 -36.70 -21.84
C ILE A 559 33.38 -35.75 -22.39
N ASN A 560 32.44 -35.15 -21.65
CA ASN A 560 31.33 -34.40 -22.33
C ASN A 560 31.33 -32.87 -22.28
N LYS A 561 32.27 -32.25 -21.57
CA LYS A 561 32.70 -30.88 -21.84
C LYS A 561 34.22 -30.89 -21.74
N PRO A 562 34.97 -30.66 -22.82
CA PRO A 562 36.37 -30.31 -22.64
C PRO A 562 36.34 -29.11 -21.71
N ILE A 563 36.95 -29.23 -20.53
CA ILE A 563 37.46 -28.05 -19.85
C ILE A 563 38.29 -27.38 -20.94
N GLU A 564 37.92 -26.17 -21.38
CA GLU A 564 38.68 -25.40 -22.37
C GLU A 564 40.07 -25.10 -21.79
N LEU A 565 40.90 -26.13 -21.78
CA LEU A 565 42.32 -26.15 -21.60
C LEU A 565 42.82 -26.11 -23.03
N SER A 566 42.95 -24.89 -23.55
CA SER A 566 43.69 -24.51 -24.75
C SER A 566 44.64 -25.62 -25.26
N THR A 567 44.45 -26.12 -26.48
CA THR A 567 45.08 -25.51 -27.67
C THR A 567 44.46 -26.03 -28.97
N GLN A 568 44.15 -25.10 -29.88
CA GLN A 568 43.92 -25.26 -31.33
C GLN A 568 43.24 -26.56 -31.81
N GLY A 569 41.90 -26.58 -31.78
CA GLY A 569 41.05 -26.98 -32.92
C GLY A 569 41.39 -28.23 -33.74
N LYS A 570 41.94 -29.29 -33.14
CA LYS A 570 42.07 -30.62 -33.74
C LYS A 570 41.72 -31.70 -32.71
N ASP A 571 41.16 -32.79 -33.22
CA ASP A 571 40.70 -33.96 -32.46
C ASP A 571 41.72 -34.37 -31.39
N VAL A 572 41.26 -34.34 -30.14
CA VAL A 572 42.06 -34.59 -28.92
C VAL A 572 42.05 -36.09 -28.66
N ALA A 573 43.24 -36.72 -28.61
CA ALA A 573 43.41 -38.13 -28.25
C ALA A 573 43.19 -38.35 -26.73
N GLU A 574 42.77 -39.55 -26.33
CA GLU A 574 42.47 -39.93 -24.92
C GLU A 574 43.61 -39.61 -23.92
N GLU A 575 44.85 -39.51 -24.40
CA GLU A 575 46.05 -39.17 -23.61
C GLU A 575 46.14 -37.67 -23.20
N GLN A 576 45.28 -36.79 -23.72
CA GLN A 576 45.23 -35.36 -23.39
C GLN A 576 44.17 -34.99 -22.32
N LEU A 577 43.47 -35.97 -21.75
CA LEU A 577 42.36 -35.77 -20.79
C LEU A 577 42.78 -35.82 -19.31
N ALA A 578 44.06 -36.09 -19.04
CA ALA A 578 44.64 -36.12 -17.71
C ALA A 578 45.50 -34.87 -17.46
N VAL A 579 45.17 -34.11 -16.42
CA VAL A 579 45.87 -32.87 -16.04
C VAL A 579 46.62 -33.09 -14.74
N PRO A 580 47.89 -32.69 -14.60
CA PRO A 580 48.57 -32.70 -13.32
C PRO A 580 47.80 -31.90 -12.26
N ASP A 581 47.70 -32.43 -11.05
CA ASP A 581 46.96 -31.82 -9.94
C ASP A 581 47.31 -30.33 -9.70
N TYR A 582 48.60 -29.97 -9.75
CA TYR A 582 49.06 -28.58 -9.57
C TYR A 582 48.43 -27.60 -10.55
N HIS A 583 48.15 -28.03 -11.78
CA HIS A 583 47.55 -27.20 -12.82
C HIS A 583 46.04 -27.02 -12.61
N TYR A 584 45.39 -27.95 -11.91
CA TYR A 584 44.01 -27.79 -11.45
C TYR A 584 43.92 -26.77 -10.31
N PHE A 585 44.75 -26.92 -9.26
CA PHE A 585 44.75 -26.01 -8.10
C PHE A 585 45.21 -24.58 -8.45
N SER A 586 46.03 -24.41 -9.50
CA SER A 586 46.49 -23.08 -9.96
C SER A 586 45.35 -22.20 -10.49
N LYS A 587 44.25 -22.79 -10.96
CA LYS A 587 43.07 -22.06 -11.44
C LYS A 587 42.14 -21.60 -10.32
N ILE A 588 42.28 -22.16 -9.11
CA ILE A 588 41.52 -21.71 -7.94
C ILE A 588 42.02 -20.31 -7.53
N PHE A 589 41.07 -19.44 -7.23
CA PHE A 589 41.32 -18.08 -6.80
C PHE A 589 42.23 -18.06 -5.56
N LYS A 590 43.16 -17.10 -5.50
CA LYS A 590 44.27 -17.08 -4.53
C LYS A 590 43.80 -17.22 -3.07
N GLU A 591 42.68 -16.59 -2.73
CA GLU A 591 42.09 -16.60 -1.38
C GLU A 591 41.49 -17.96 -1.00
N ASP A 592 40.94 -18.70 -1.97
CA ASP A 592 40.25 -19.96 -1.71
C ASP A 592 41.21 -21.15 -1.74
N ARG A 593 42.35 -21.04 -2.42
CA ARG A 593 43.30 -22.14 -2.69
C ARG A 593 43.74 -22.90 -1.45
N LYS A 594 44.25 -22.21 -0.42
CA LYS A 594 44.75 -22.86 0.81
C LYS A 594 43.67 -23.65 1.54
N ARG A 595 42.45 -23.12 1.58
CA ARG A 595 41.29 -23.79 2.21
C ARG A 595 40.97 -25.08 1.47
N VAL A 596 40.91 -25.01 0.14
CA VAL A 596 40.57 -26.17 -0.70
C VAL A 596 41.65 -27.24 -0.63
N GLU A 597 42.94 -26.87 -0.72
CA GLU A 597 44.07 -27.81 -0.56
C GLU A 597 44.01 -28.55 0.79
N GLN A 598 43.74 -27.83 1.88
CA GLN A 598 43.60 -28.44 3.20
C GLN A 598 42.43 -29.42 3.29
N ALA A 599 41.28 -29.09 2.66
CA ALA A 599 40.11 -29.97 2.67
C ALA A 599 40.39 -31.30 1.94
N TYR A 600 41.09 -31.27 0.80
CA TYR A 600 41.51 -32.48 0.09
C TYR A 600 42.60 -33.25 0.84
N GLN A 601 43.54 -32.56 1.49
CA GLN A 601 44.55 -33.22 2.33
C GLN A 601 43.91 -33.97 3.50
N ASN A 602 42.91 -33.35 4.17
CA ASN A 602 42.16 -34.00 5.25
C ASN A 602 41.43 -35.28 4.78
N LEU A 603 40.96 -35.32 3.52
CA LEU A 603 40.35 -36.52 2.93
C LEU A 603 41.40 -37.62 2.68
N ILE A 604 42.57 -37.24 2.17
CA ILE A 604 43.68 -38.18 1.90
C ILE A 604 44.24 -38.77 3.19
N ASP A 605 44.39 -37.94 4.23
CA ASP A 605 44.89 -38.34 5.54
C ASP A 605 43.85 -39.15 6.36
N GLY A 606 42.61 -39.24 5.88
CA GLY A 606 41.53 -39.98 6.54
C GLY A 606 40.84 -39.23 7.69
N HIS A 607 41.08 -37.93 7.84
CA HIS A 607 40.38 -37.07 8.81
C HIS A 607 38.93 -36.76 8.42
N SER A 608 38.55 -36.98 7.15
CA SER A 608 37.18 -36.87 6.65
C SER A 608 36.86 -37.97 5.64
N GLU A 609 35.61 -38.45 5.62
CA GLU A 609 35.14 -39.45 4.64
C GLU A 609 34.72 -38.82 3.31
N LYS A 610 34.33 -37.53 3.33
CA LYS A 610 33.86 -36.79 2.15
C LYS A 610 34.29 -35.33 2.21
N VAL A 611 34.52 -34.72 1.06
CA VAL A 611 34.77 -33.28 0.92
C VAL A 611 33.58 -32.63 0.23
N LYS A 612 33.17 -31.46 0.71
CA LYS A 612 32.23 -30.57 0.05
C LYS A 612 32.72 -29.14 0.20
N GLU A 613 33.19 -28.55 -0.89
CA GLU A 613 33.76 -27.20 -0.90
C GLU A 613 33.16 -26.35 -2.00
N GLU A 614 32.92 -25.07 -1.69
CA GLU A 614 32.53 -24.04 -2.66
C GLU A 614 33.68 -23.04 -2.80
N TYR A 615 34.21 -22.88 -4.01
CA TYR A 615 35.36 -22.00 -4.27
C TYR A 615 35.29 -21.36 -5.65
N ARG A 616 36.04 -20.27 -5.82
CA ARG A 616 36.13 -19.53 -7.07
C ARG A 616 37.23 -20.06 -7.95
N VAL A 617 36.95 -20.19 -9.24
CA VAL A 617 37.89 -20.60 -10.28
C VAL A 617 37.98 -19.47 -11.31
N VAL A 618 39.21 -19.19 -11.77
CA VAL A 618 39.47 -18.21 -12.82
C VAL A 618 39.48 -18.93 -14.17
N SER A 619 38.53 -18.57 -15.03
CA SER A 619 38.46 -19.00 -16.42
C SER A 619 38.92 -17.87 -17.34
N THR A 620 39.71 -18.20 -18.37
CA THR A 620 40.17 -17.25 -19.39
C THR A 620 39.51 -17.59 -20.73
N GLN A 621 38.43 -16.89 -21.07
CA GLN A 621 37.80 -16.99 -22.39
C GLN A 621 38.07 -15.72 -23.19
N LYS A 622 38.63 -15.87 -24.39
CA LYS A 622 38.88 -14.78 -25.36
C LYS A 622 39.61 -13.55 -24.79
N GLY A 623 40.58 -13.76 -23.88
CA GLY A 623 41.38 -12.68 -23.28
C GLY A 623 40.74 -11.96 -22.10
N PHE A 624 39.52 -12.33 -21.67
CA PHE A 624 38.87 -11.80 -20.48
C PHE A 624 38.92 -12.83 -19.34
N HIS A 625 39.30 -12.36 -18.14
CA HIS A 625 39.23 -13.15 -16.91
C HIS A 625 37.79 -13.19 -16.41
N ARG A 626 37.19 -14.37 -16.35
CA ARG A 626 35.87 -14.62 -15.74
C ARG A 626 36.06 -15.44 -14.47
N ILE A 627 35.39 -15.03 -13.40
CA ILE A 627 35.36 -15.78 -12.14
C ILE A 627 34.09 -16.61 -12.12
N GLU A 628 34.22 -17.90 -11.85
CA GLU A 628 33.10 -18.82 -11.69
C GLU A 628 33.14 -19.47 -10.32
N TRP A 629 31.96 -19.68 -9.72
CA TRP A 629 31.84 -20.42 -8.47
C TRP A 629 31.58 -21.88 -8.76
N VAL A 630 32.34 -22.75 -8.11
CA VAL A 630 32.25 -24.20 -8.26
C VAL A 630 32.01 -24.83 -6.89
N GLU A 631 30.99 -25.68 -6.81
CA GLU A 631 30.77 -26.62 -5.72
C GLU A 631 31.39 -27.96 -6.11
N ALA A 632 32.44 -28.39 -5.39
CA ALA A 632 33.10 -29.67 -5.62
C ALA A 632 32.82 -30.62 -4.46
N GLN A 633 32.51 -31.86 -4.79
CA GLN A 633 32.33 -32.96 -3.85
C GLN A 633 33.28 -34.10 -4.20
N ALA A 634 33.88 -34.75 -3.20
CA ALA A 634 34.83 -35.85 -3.43
C ALA A 634 34.81 -36.90 -2.33
N ALA A 635 35.17 -38.14 -2.69
CA ALA A 635 35.34 -39.29 -1.80
C ALA A 635 36.47 -40.21 -2.30
N VAL A 636 36.94 -41.11 -1.44
CA VAL A 636 37.95 -42.14 -1.79
C VAL A 636 37.28 -43.27 -2.55
N GLU A 637 37.78 -43.61 -3.74
CA GLU A 637 37.27 -44.70 -4.59
C GLU A 637 37.99 -46.02 -4.30
N THR A 638 39.32 -46.02 -4.30
CA THR A 638 40.13 -47.21 -4.01
C THR A 638 41.26 -46.92 -3.02
N ARG A 639 41.65 -47.95 -2.26
CA ARG A 639 42.75 -47.94 -1.28
C ARG A 639 43.75 -49.05 -1.58
N ASP A 640 44.99 -48.90 -1.13
CA ASP A 640 46.02 -49.93 -1.22
C ASP A 640 45.88 -50.98 -0.12
N GLU A 641 46.71 -52.03 -0.18
CA GLU A 641 46.75 -53.12 0.81
C GLU A 641 47.12 -52.64 2.23
N ASN A 642 47.71 -51.45 2.36
CA ASN A 642 48.06 -50.80 3.63
C ASN A 642 46.98 -49.79 4.10
N GLY A 643 45.86 -49.67 3.38
CA GLY A 643 44.75 -48.77 3.70
C GLY A 643 44.88 -47.33 3.21
N ASN A 644 45.96 -46.96 2.51
CA ASN A 644 46.16 -45.62 1.99
C ASN A 644 45.28 -45.37 0.74
N PRO A 645 44.65 -44.20 0.59
CA PRO A 645 43.92 -43.84 -0.62
C PRO A 645 44.80 -43.89 -1.88
N LEU A 646 44.28 -44.53 -2.93
CA LEU A 646 44.93 -44.61 -4.24
C LEU A 646 44.28 -43.70 -5.26
N THR A 647 42.95 -43.65 -5.25
CA THR A 647 42.17 -42.82 -6.18
C THR A 647 41.04 -42.12 -5.45
N LEU A 648 40.78 -40.87 -5.84
CA LEU A 648 39.62 -40.10 -5.42
C LEU A 648 38.65 -39.97 -6.59
N VAL A 649 37.36 -40.00 -6.30
CA VAL A 649 36.30 -39.70 -7.27
C VAL A 649 35.46 -38.54 -6.76
N GLY A 650 35.09 -37.64 -7.66
CA GLY A 650 34.33 -36.46 -7.31
C GLY A 650 33.51 -35.89 -8.45
N SER A 651 32.76 -34.86 -8.10
CA SER A 651 31.88 -34.14 -9.01
C SER A 651 31.99 -32.64 -8.77
N SER A 652 32.05 -31.86 -9.84
CA SER A 652 32.10 -30.40 -9.79
C SER A 652 30.86 -29.81 -10.45
N LEU A 653 30.18 -28.89 -9.76
CA LEU A 653 28.99 -28.19 -10.23
C LEU A 653 29.24 -26.68 -10.25
N VAL A 654 28.97 -26.02 -11.37
CA VAL A 654 29.07 -24.56 -11.47
C VAL A 654 27.83 -23.92 -10.83
N ILE A 655 28.03 -23.13 -9.76
CA ILE A 655 26.97 -22.50 -8.95
C ILE A 655 26.96 -20.96 -9.05
N THR A 656 27.61 -20.40 -10.08
CA THR A 656 27.76 -18.94 -10.27
C THR A 656 26.43 -18.18 -10.27
N GLU A 657 25.42 -18.64 -11.01
CA GLU A 657 24.10 -17.98 -11.05
C GLU A 657 23.38 -18.03 -9.70
N ARG A 658 23.49 -19.14 -8.98
CA ARG A 658 22.93 -19.30 -7.63
C ARG A 658 23.55 -18.29 -6.66
N LYS A 659 24.89 -18.15 -6.66
CA LYS A 659 25.60 -17.16 -5.83
C LYS A 659 25.26 -15.73 -6.22
N LYS A 660 25.05 -15.46 -7.50
CA LYS A 660 24.61 -14.14 -7.98
C LYS A 660 23.22 -13.79 -7.46
N MET A 661 22.24 -14.71 -7.54
CA MET A 661 20.89 -14.50 -6.99
C MET A 661 20.90 -14.31 -5.47
N GLU A 662 21.72 -15.08 -4.73
CA GLU A 662 21.86 -14.94 -3.28
C GLU A 662 22.40 -13.56 -2.91
N MET A 663 23.42 -13.07 -3.63
CA MET A 663 23.98 -11.73 -3.44
C MET A 663 22.99 -10.63 -3.81
N GLU A 664 22.25 -10.78 -4.92
CA GLU A 664 21.19 -9.85 -5.32
C GLU A 664 20.08 -9.77 -4.26
N LEU A 665 19.71 -10.90 -3.67
CA LEU A 665 18.71 -10.96 -2.60
C LEU A 665 19.19 -10.26 -1.33
N ILE A 666 20.43 -10.50 -0.89
CA ILE A 666 21.03 -9.82 0.27
C ILE A 666 21.11 -8.32 0.03
N ASN A 667 21.55 -7.90 -1.17
CA ASN A 667 21.62 -6.49 -1.53
C ASN A 667 20.23 -5.83 -1.63
N ALA A 668 19.20 -6.57 -2.05
CA ALA A 668 17.82 -6.09 -2.05
C ALA A 668 17.28 -5.93 -0.62
N LYS A 669 17.54 -6.90 0.26
CA LYS A 669 17.17 -6.85 1.68
C LYS A 669 17.82 -5.66 2.38
N ASN A 670 19.13 -5.49 2.25
CA ASN A 670 19.87 -4.40 2.88
C ASN A 670 19.37 -3.02 2.39
N ARG A 671 19.03 -2.89 1.10
CA ARG A 671 18.41 -1.67 0.56
C ARG A 671 17.01 -1.40 1.15
N ALA A 672 16.21 -2.44 1.35
CA ALA A 672 14.88 -2.31 1.95
C ALA A 672 14.95 -1.93 3.43
N GLU A 673 15.87 -2.52 4.19
CA GLU A 673 16.08 -2.21 5.61
C GLU A 673 16.60 -0.77 5.80
N GLU A 674 17.55 -0.33 4.99
CA GLU A 674 18.05 1.05 5.05
C GLU A 674 16.97 2.06 4.64
N SER A 675 16.14 1.75 3.63
CA SER A 675 14.98 2.58 3.25
C SER A 675 13.98 2.71 4.40
N ASN A 676 13.66 1.62 5.09
CA ASN A 676 12.75 1.65 6.24
C ASN A 676 13.32 2.43 7.43
N ARG A 677 14.62 2.32 7.70
CA ARG A 677 15.31 3.09 8.74
C ARG A 677 15.25 4.59 8.44
N LEU A 678 15.57 5.00 7.20
CA LEU A 678 15.50 6.39 6.75
C LEU A 678 14.07 6.94 6.80
N LYS A 679 13.05 6.17 6.40
CA LYS A 679 11.63 6.55 6.51
C LYS A 679 11.19 6.76 7.96
N SER A 680 11.65 5.89 8.87
CA SER A 680 11.28 5.99 10.29
C SER A 680 11.92 7.21 10.95
N ALA A 681 13.20 7.47 10.66
CA ALA A 681 13.90 8.68 11.11
C ALA A 681 13.29 9.97 10.52
N PHE A 682 12.87 9.93 9.24
CA PHE A 682 12.15 11.02 8.58
C PHE A 682 10.86 11.38 9.33
N LEU A 683 9.98 10.41 9.58
CA LEU A 683 8.69 10.67 10.26
C LEU A 683 8.87 11.21 11.68
N ALA A 684 9.85 10.69 12.43
CA ALA A 684 10.15 11.17 13.78
C ALA A 684 10.60 12.64 13.78
N ASN A 685 11.51 13.02 12.87
CA ASN A 685 12.00 14.39 12.75
C ASN A 685 10.91 15.35 12.27
N MET A 686 10.06 14.94 11.32
CA MET A 686 8.92 15.74 10.86
C MET A 686 7.91 16.00 11.97
N SER A 687 7.61 15.00 12.80
CA SER A 687 6.73 15.20 13.95
C SER A 687 7.28 16.26 14.92
N HIS A 688 8.60 16.29 15.12
CA HIS A 688 9.24 17.27 16.01
C HIS A 688 9.26 18.69 15.42
N GLU A 689 9.64 18.81 14.14
CA GLU A 689 9.71 20.10 13.43
C GLU A 689 8.33 20.71 13.16
N ILE A 690 7.25 19.91 13.09
CA ILE A 690 5.86 20.40 13.03
C ILE A 690 5.36 20.82 14.42
N ARG A 691 5.66 20.04 15.46
CA ARG A 691 5.16 20.29 16.83
C ARG A 691 5.68 21.60 17.42
N THR A 692 6.92 21.97 17.10
CA THR A 692 7.57 23.15 17.65
C THR A 692 6.87 24.47 17.26
N PRO A 693 6.63 24.79 15.98
CA PRO A 693 5.88 25.98 15.60
C PRO A 693 4.40 25.90 16.02
N LEU A 694 3.79 24.70 15.97
CA LEU A 694 2.40 24.52 16.40
C LEU A 694 2.19 24.84 17.89
N ASN A 695 3.09 24.38 18.76
CA ASN A 695 3.02 24.68 20.19
C ASN A 695 3.21 26.17 20.49
N ALA A 696 4.07 26.85 19.73
CA ALA A 696 4.23 28.30 19.84
C ALA A 696 2.95 29.03 19.40
N ILE A 697 2.36 28.66 18.26
CA ILE A 697 1.10 29.23 17.78
C ILE A 697 -0.01 29.05 18.83
N VAL A 698 -0.21 27.84 19.33
CA VAL A 698 -1.25 27.55 20.33
C VAL A 698 -0.97 28.29 21.65
N GLY A 699 0.28 28.32 22.10
CA GLY A 699 0.70 28.99 23.33
C GLY A 699 0.46 30.50 23.28
N PHE A 700 1.02 31.17 22.28
CA PHE A 700 0.87 32.62 22.12
C PHE A 700 -0.55 33.02 21.77
N SER A 701 -1.31 32.21 21.01
CA SER A 701 -2.73 32.50 20.72
C SER A 701 -3.60 32.37 21.98
N GLY A 702 -3.28 31.44 22.88
CA GLY A 702 -4.01 31.26 24.13
C GLY A 702 -3.87 32.45 25.07
N ILE A 703 -2.68 33.03 25.18
CA ILE A 703 -2.41 34.18 26.07
C ILE A 703 -2.77 35.53 25.45
N LEU A 704 -2.94 35.61 24.12
CA LEU A 704 -3.27 36.85 23.40
C LEU A 704 -4.55 37.53 23.92
N ALA A 705 -5.53 36.74 24.34
CA ALA A 705 -6.79 37.24 24.90
C ALA A 705 -6.65 37.81 26.32
N SER A 706 -5.64 37.37 27.07
CA SER A 706 -5.37 37.77 28.46
C SER A 706 -4.31 38.86 28.62
N THR A 707 -3.56 39.17 27.56
CA THR A 707 -2.57 40.26 27.57
C THR A 707 -3.29 41.61 27.51
N GLU A 708 -2.87 42.58 28.33
CA GLU A 708 -3.46 43.93 28.32
C GLU A 708 -2.60 44.93 27.53
N GLU A 709 -1.27 44.75 27.53
CA GLU A 709 -0.33 45.62 26.83
C GLU A 709 -0.37 45.42 25.31
N GLU A 710 -0.59 46.51 24.56
CA GLU A 710 -0.68 46.47 23.10
C GLU A 710 0.66 46.09 22.45
N GLU A 711 1.79 46.47 23.05
CA GLU A 711 3.12 46.14 22.53
C GLU A 711 3.42 44.63 22.64
N GLU A 712 3.07 44.00 23.76
CA GLU A 712 3.16 42.53 23.94
C GLU A 712 2.18 41.77 23.03
N LYS A 713 0.96 42.29 22.82
CA LYS A 713 0.01 41.69 21.85
C LYS A 713 0.58 41.67 20.44
N GLN A 714 1.17 42.78 19.99
CA GLN A 714 1.78 42.86 18.67
C GLN A 714 2.99 41.91 18.56
N GLU A 715 3.78 41.76 19.63
CA GLU A 715 4.86 40.77 19.68
C GLU A 715 4.31 39.33 19.57
N TYR A 716 3.26 38.99 20.32
CA TYR A 716 2.66 37.65 20.27
C TYR A 716 2.04 37.34 18.91
N VAL A 717 1.31 38.31 18.32
CA VAL A 717 0.79 38.20 16.95
C VAL A 717 1.92 37.97 15.95
N SER A 718 3.02 38.74 16.06
CA SER A 718 4.20 38.57 15.21
C SER A 718 4.82 37.18 15.36
N ILE A 719 4.92 36.66 16.59
CA ILE A 719 5.44 35.30 16.84
C ILE A 719 4.50 34.25 16.23
N ILE A 720 3.17 34.41 16.36
CA ILE A 720 2.18 33.51 15.77
C ILE A 720 2.29 33.52 14.24
N GLU A 721 2.31 34.71 13.60
CA GLU A 721 2.41 34.84 12.14
C GLU A 721 3.71 34.24 11.60
N ASN A 722 4.83 34.47 12.28
CA ASN A 722 6.13 33.91 11.91
C ASN A 722 6.13 32.37 12.00
N ASN A 723 5.59 31.80 13.08
CA ASN A 723 5.51 30.35 13.24
C ASN A 723 4.51 29.71 12.26
N ASN A 724 3.41 30.40 11.94
CA ASN A 724 2.44 29.94 10.95
C ASN A 724 3.06 29.88 9.55
N THR A 725 3.80 30.93 9.17
CA THR A 725 4.55 30.97 7.92
C THR A 725 5.59 29.85 7.84
N LEU A 726 6.34 29.62 8.93
CA LEU A 726 7.32 28.53 9.03
C LEU A 726 6.68 27.15 8.87
N LEU A 727 5.51 26.94 9.49
CA LEU A 727 4.78 25.68 9.40
C LEU A 727 4.26 25.41 7.99
N LEU A 728 3.69 26.42 7.33
CA LEU A 728 3.22 26.30 5.94
C LEU A 728 4.38 26.02 4.97
N GLN A 729 5.52 26.67 5.17
CA GLN A 729 6.73 26.39 4.39
C GLN A 729 7.21 24.95 4.61
N LEU A 730 7.26 24.48 5.86
CA LEU A 730 7.60 23.10 6.20
C LEU A 730 6.70 22.07 5.51
N ILE A 731 5.38 22.29 5.54
CA ILE A 731 4.41 21.42 4.89
C ILE A 731 4.62 21.42 3.37
N SER A 732 4.84 22.59 2.77
CA SER A 732 5.11 22.71 1.34
C SER A 732 6.39 21.95 0.95
N ASP A 733 7.47 22.09 1.72
CA ASP A 733 8.74 21.41 1.50
C ASP A 733 8.57 19.86 1.56
N ILE A 734 7.76 19.37 2.50
CA ILE A 734 7.44 17.94 2.64
C ILE A 734 6.62 17.43 1.45
N LEU A 735 5.64 18.21 0.98
CA LEU A 735 4.81 17.85 -0.16
C LEU A 735 5.62 17.82 -1.45
N ASP A 736 6.50 18.81 -1.67
CA ASP A 736 7.41 18.82 -2.82
C ASP A 736 8.33 17.59 -2.78
N LEU A 737 8.92 17.26 -1.61
CA LEU A 737 9.74 16.06 -1.46
C LEU A 737 8.94 14.77 -1.75
N SER A 738 7.70 14.68 -1.29
CA SER A 738 6.84 13.52 -1.52
C SER A 738 6.48 13.35 -3.00
N LYS A 739 6.18 14.46 -3.70
CA LYS A 739 5.90 14.46 -5.15
C LYS A 739 7.11 14.04 -5.97
N ILE A 740 8.30 14.48 -5.54
CA ILE A 740 9.59 14.11 -6.13
C ILE A 740 9.84 12.61 -5.97
N GLU A 741 9.72 12.04 -4.77
CA GLU A 741 9.96 10.61 -4.52
C GLU A 741 8.97 9.70 -5.25
N ALA A 742 7.73 10.15 -5.41
CA ALA A 742 6.72 9.44 -6.17
C ALA A 742 6.93 9.53 -7.70
N GLY A 743 7.87 10.34 -8.18
CA GLY A 743 8.09 10.60 -9.61
C GLY A 743 6.95 11.37 -10.27
N THR A 744 6.13 12.07 -9.48
CA THR A 744 4.92 12.81 -9.90
C THR A 744 5.14 14.31 -10.00
N LEU A 745 6.39 14.76 -10.03
CA LEU A 745 6.71 16.18 -10.13
C LEU A 745 6.47 16.67 -11.57
N ASP A 746 5.36 17.37 -11.78
CA ASP A 746 5.04 18.01 -13.07
C ASP A 746 5.80 19.35 -13.21
N LEU A 747 6.52 19.52 -14.31
CA LEU A 747 7.26 20.73 -14.65
C LEU A 747 6.54 21.49 -15.78
N HIS A 748 6.15 22.73 -15.50
CA HIS A 748 5.42 23.59 -16.44
C HIS A 748 6.34 24.67 -17.02
N TYR A 749 6.90 24.39 -18.20
CA TYR A 749 7.81 25.32 -18.87
C TYR A 749 7.04 26.46 -19.56
N SER A 750 7.51 27.69 -19.37
CA SER A 750 6.96 28.89 -20.01
C SER A 750 8.08 29.80 -20.51
N ASN A 751 7.73 30.77 -21.37
CA ASN A 751 8.70 31.75 -21.86
C ASN A 751 8.86 32.86 -20.83
N VAL A 752 10.06 33.00 -20.27
CA VAL A 752 10.35 33.93 -19.18
C VAL A 752 11.50 34.84 -19.57
N GLU A 753 11.36 36.13 -19.29
CA GLU A 753 12.48 37.07 -19.28
C GLU A 753 13.15 37.01 -17.90
N ILE A 754 14.41 36.59 -17.86
CA ILE A 754 15.11 36.25 -16.62
C ILE A 754 15.52 37.50 -15.83
N ASN A 755 15.80 38.63 -16.48
CA ASN A 755 16.18 39.86 -15.78
C ASN A 755 15.02 40.44 -14.96
N ASP A 756 13.82 40.48 -15.53
CA ASP A 756 12.58 40.90 -14.89
C ASP A 756 12.30 39.98 -13.69
N LEU A 757 12.41 38.66 -13.87
CA LEU A 757 12.24 37.69 -12.78
C LEU A 757 13.23 37.93 -11.64
N MET A 758 14.52 38.11 -11.95
CA MET A 758 15.55 38.29 -10.93
C MET A 758 15.41 39.63 -10.19
N LYS A 759 14.98 40.70 -10.87
CA LYS A 759 14.65 41.99 -10.23
C LYS A 759 13.44 41.87 -9.30
N ASP A 760 12.40 41.13 -9.70
CA ASP A 760 11.25 40.87 -8.84
C ASP A 760 11.67 40.11 -7.57
N LEU A 761 12.57 39.13 -7.71
CA LEU A 761 13.13 38.37 -6.59
C LEU A 761 14.04 39.23 -5.69
N GLU A 762 14.83 40.14 -6.27
CA GLU A 762 15.65 41.09 -5.50
C GLU A 762 14.76 41.94 -4.60
N ASN A 763 13.74 42.60 -5.18
CA ASN A 763 12.80 43.45 -4.45
C ASN A 763 12.10 42.66 -3.32
N MET A 764 11.69 41.42 -3.61
CA MET A 764 11.07 40.55 -2.61
C MET A 764 12.02 40.18 -1.47
N CYS A 765 13.25 39.76 -1.79
CA CYS A 765 14.22 39.31 -0.79
C CYS A 765 14.81 40.48 0.01
N GLN A 766 14.84 41.69 -0.54
CA GLN A 766 15.32 42.88 0.13
C GLN A 766 14.47 43.22 1.36
N LEU A 767 13.16 42.96 1.31
CA LEU A 767 12.24 43.11 2.45
C LEU A 767 12.53 42.16 3.61
N LYS A 768 13.31 41.09 3.40
CA LYS A 768 13.66 40.10 4.43
C LYS A 768 14.93 40.47 5.22
N LEU A 769 15.64 41.52 4.81
CA LEU A 769 16.81 42.01 5.52
C LEU A 769 16.36 42.74 6.81
N LYS A 770 16.83 42.26 7.96
CA LYS A 770 16.50 42.86 9.27
C LYS A 770 17.35 44.10 9.60
N SER A 771 18.45 44.32 8.88
CA SER A 771 19.42 45.37 9.16
C SER A 771 20.06 45.86 7.86
N ASN A 772 20.39 47.16 7.80
CA ASN A 772 21.10 47.79 6.68
C ASN A 772 22.59 47.39 6.59
N ALA A 773 23.07 46.51 7.49
CA ALA A 773 24.46 46.04 7.52
C ALA A 773 24.83 45.05 6.40
N VAL A 774 23.83 44.52 5.68
CA VAL A 774 24.02 43.57 4.58
C VAL A 774 23.39 44.14 3.32
N LYS A 775 24.19 44.25 2.24
CA LYS A 775 23.71 44.71 0.93
C LYS A 775 23.33 43.51 0.06
N LEU A 776 22.06 43.40 -0.35
CA LEU A 776 21.61 42.46 -1.38
C LEU A 776 21.65 43.16 -2.74
N GLU A 777 22.25 42.51 -3.74
CA GLU A 777 22.40 43.08 -5.08
C GLU A 777 22.26 42.01 -6.17
N PHE A 778 21.33 42.25 -7.11
CA PHE A 778 21.21 41.49 -8.35
C PHE A 778 22.19 42.03 -9.40
N VAL A 779 23.04 41.15 -9.92
CA VAL A 779 23.98 41.47 -11.01
C VAL A 779 23.34 41.13 -12.34
N ALA A 780 22.73 42.13 -12.98
CA ALA A 780 22.10 41.98 -14.28
C ALA A 780 23.14 41.79 -15.41
N PRO A 781 22.93 40.85 -16.34
CA PRO A 781 23.71 40.76 -17.57
C PRO A 781 23.37 41.90 -18.56
N GLU A 782 24.29 42.19 -19.48
CA GLU A 782 24.19 43.30 -20.44
C GLU A 782 23.02 43.19 -21.42
N GLU A 783 22.60 41.96 -21.75
CA GLU A 783 21.47 41.71 -22.65
C GLU A 783 20.31 41.00 -21.92
N PRO A 784 19.04 41.33 -22.24
CA PRO A 784 17.88 40.62 -21.70
C PRO A 784 17.86 39.16 -22.19
N CYS A 785 17.63 38.23 -21.27
CA CYS A 785 17.65 36.80 -21.57
C CYS A 785 16.23 36.23 -21.53
N PHE A 786 15.75 35.79 -22.69
CA PHE A 786 14.50 35.05 -22.82
C PHE A 786 14.80 33.56 -22.84
N ALA A 787 14.26 32.82 -21.87
CA ALA A 787 14.42 31.38 -21.74
C ALA A 787 13.08 30.68 -21.62
N HIS A 788 12.95 29.52 -22.28
CA HIS A 788 11.84 28.60 -22.05
C HIS A 788 12.17 27.71 -20.85
N ILE A 789 11.69 28.11 -19.67
CA ILE A 789 12.08 27.54 -18.38
C ILE A 789 10.86 27.46 -17.44
N GLU A 790 10.93 26.61 -16.42
CA GLU A 790 9.94 26.60 -15.34
C GLU A 790 10.21 27.79 -14.41
N LYS A 791 9.33 28.80 -14.44
CA LYS A 791 9.47 30.06 -13.69
C LYS A 791 9.50 29.86 -12.17
N ASN A 792 8.58 29.06 -11.63
CA ASN A 792 8.36 28.94 -10.19
C ASN A 792 9.48 28.17 -9.47
N ARG A 793 9.94 27.08 -10.07
CA ARG A 793 11.05 26.26 -9.60
C ARG A 793 12.34 27.05 -9.68
N LEU A 794 12.53 27.84 -10.74
CA LEU A 794 13.64 28.80 -10.79
C LEU A 794 13.56 29.83 -9.65
N SER A 795 12.39 30.44 -9.42
CA SER A 795 12.18 31.34 -8.29
C SER A 795 12.45 30.66 -6.94
N GLN A 796 11.96 29.43 -6.75
CA GLN A 796 12.15 28.64 -5.54
C GLN A 796 13.63 28.35 -5.27
N LEU A 797 14.39 27.97 -6.31
CA LEU A 797 15.84 27.75 -6.21
C LEU A 797 16.56 29.02 -5.75
N ILE A 798 16.28 30.16 -6.38
CA ILE A 798 16.92 31.43 -6.04
C ILE A 798 16.53 31.89 -4.64
N ILE A 799 15.23 31.84 -4.28
CA ILE A 799 14.76 32.23 -2.95
C ILE A 799 15.42 31.38 -1.86
N ASN A 800 15.52 30.07 -2.05
CA ASN A 800 16.15 29.17 -1.07
C ASN A 800 17.64 29.46 -0.88
N LEU A 801 18.37 29.72 -1.96
CA LEU A 801 19.79 30.05 -1.88
C LEU A 801 20.01 31.46 -1.29
N VAL A 802 19.22 32.46 -1.69
CA VAL A 802 19.34 33.84 -1.18
C VAL A 802 18.92 33.92 0.29
N THR A 803 17.87 33.24 0.71
CA THR A 803 17.46 33.22 2.13
C THR A 803 18.48 32.50 3.03
N ASN A 804 19.14 31.46 2.52
CA ASN A 804 20.30 30.87 3.19
C ASN A 804 21.44 31.88 3.33
N ALA A 805 21.79 32.60 2.26
CA ALA A 805 22.82 33.64 2.30
C ALA A 805 22.47 34.75 3.33
N ILE A 806 21.22 35.21 3.37
CA ILE A 806 20.72 36.20 4.36
C ILE A 806 20.89 35.68 5.78
N LYS A 807 20.62 34.40 6.02
CA LYS A 807 20.71 33.79 7.35
C LYS A 807 22.15 33.70 7.87
N PHE A 808 23.13 33.48 7.01
CA PHE A 808 24.52 33.23 7.39
C PHE A 808 25.47 34.43 7.18
N THR A 809 24.96 35.56 6.68
CA THR A 809 25.70 36.81 6.50
C THR A 809 25.25 37.84 7.54
N ILE A 810 26.12 38.17 8.50
CA ILE A 810 25.82 39.15 9.55
C ILE A 810 26.14 40.59 9.07
N GLN A 811 27.24 40.74 8.31
CA GLN A 811 27.70 42.01 7.73
C GLN A 811 28.34 41.74 6.36
N GLY A 812 28.20 42.69 5.43
CA GLY A 812 28.83 42.60 4.11
C GLY A 812 27.83 42.62 2.95
N SER A 813 27.97 41.71 1.98
CA SER A 813 27.13 41.73 0.77
C SER A 813 26.74 40.33 0.29
N ILE A 814 25.52 40.23 -0.23
CA ILE A 814 25.00 39.06 -0.93
C ILE A 814 24.78 39.47 -2.38
N ARG A 815 25.44 38.80 -3.31
CA ARG A 815 25.33 39.05 -4.74
C ARG A 815 24.80 37.82 -5.44
N PHE A 816 23.75 37.97 -6.23
CA PHE A 816 23.23 36.88 -7.03
C PHE A 816 23.02 37.31 -8.48
N GLY A 817 23.03 36.35 -9.39
CA GLY A 817 22.86 36.62 -10.81
C GLY A 817 22.99 35.36 -11.63
N TYR A 818 23.09 35.55 -12.94
CA TYR A 818 23.27 34.45 -13.87
C TYR A 818 24.15 34.85 -15.04
N LYS A 819 24.73 33.84 -15.70
CA LYS A 819 25.57 33.98 -16.89
C LYS A 819 25.13 32.94 -17.91
N ARG A 820 25.05 33.34 -19.18
CA ARG A 820 24.85 32.39 -20.27
C ARG A 820 26.19 31.76 -20.64
N GLN A 821 26.27 30.43 -20.59
CA GLN A 821 27.45 29.66 -20.98
C GLN A 821 27.04 28.57 -21.97
N ASN A 822 27.39 28.72 -23.25
CA ASN A 822 27.02 27.80 -24.32
C ASN A 822 25.50 27.56 -24.42
N ASN A 823 25.07 26.33 -24.09
CA ASN A 823 23.70 25.83 -24.07
C ASN A 823 23.13 25.71 -22.64
N GLU A 824 23.76 26.33 -21.63
CA GLU A 824 23.31 26.32 -20.25
C GLU A 824 23.27 27.75 -19.68
N LEU A 825 22.38 27.98 -18.72
CA LEU A 825 22.36 29.15 -17.85
C LEU A 825 23.00 28.78 -16.52
N TYR A 826 24.08 29.48 -16.16
CA TYR A 826 24.77 29.34 -14.88
C TYR A 826 24.23 30.40 -13.91
N PHE A 827 23.58 29.99 -12.84
CA PHE A 827 23.09 30.85 -11.77
C PHE A 827 24.00 30.75 -10.55
N TYR A 828 24.15 31.85 -9.81
CA TYR A 828 24.95 31.87 -8.59
C TYR A 828 24.37 32.81 -7.53
N VAL A 829 24.63 32.47 -6.27
CA VAL A 829 24.39 33.28 -5.07
C VAL A 829 25.67 33.26 -4.24
N ALA A 830 26.33 34.40 -4.12
CA ALA A 830 27.57 34.59 -3.39
C ALA A 830 27.34 35.46 -2.15
N ASP A 831 27.81 34.99 -1.01
CA ASP A 831 27.70 35.68 0.28
C ASP A 831 29.08 35.85 0.94
N THR A 832 29.18 36.85 1.82
CA THR A 832 30.40 37.13 2.61
C THR A 832 30.23 36.67 4.07
N GLY A 833 29.47 35.59 4.28
CA GLY A 833 29.14 35.03 5.59
C GLY A 833 30.23 34.13 6.17
N CYS A 834 29.82 33.20 7.04
CA CYS A 834 30.75 32.35 7.79
C CYS A 834 31.52 31.31 6.96
N GLY A 835 31.10 31.02 5.73
CA GLY A 835 31.69 29.97 4.91
C GLY A 835 31.42 28.54 5.40
N ILE A 836 31.87 27.54 4.64
CA ILE A 836 31.63 26.11 4.87
C ILE A 836 32.94 25.31 4.77
N PRO A 837 33.30 24.54 5.83
CA PRO A 837 34.47 23.66 5.83
C PRO A 837 34.48 22.61 4.72
N GLN A 838 35.65 22.32 4.15
CA GLN A 838 35.82 21.46 2.96
C GLN A 838 35.30 20.02 3.18
N ASP A 839 35.41 19.48 4.40
CA ASP A 839 34.90 18.15 4.78
C ASP A 839 33.36 18.09 4.80
N LYS A 840 32.69 19.24 4.96
CA LYS A 840 31.22 19.34 5.05
C LYS A 840 30.55 19.77 3.75
N GLN A 841 31.28 20.33 2.79
CA GLN A 841 30.72 20.81 1.52
C GLN A 841 29.97 19.75 0.72
N LYS A 842 30.33 18.47 0.83
CA LYS A 842 29.58 17.38 0.17
C LYS A 842 28.33 16.96 0.93
N SER A 843 28.32 17.09 2.26
CA SER A 843 27.22 16.60 3.09
C SER A 843 26.08 17.61 3.23
N ILE A 844 26.30 18.91 2.98
CA ILE A 844 25.25 19.95 3.11
C ILE A 844 24.04 19.78 2.18
N PHE A 845 24.20 19.07 1.06
CA PHE A 845 23.09 18.73 0.17
C PHE A 845 22.33 17.48 0.62
N GLY A 846 22.84 16.79 1.65
CA GLY A 846 22.14 15.69 2.31
C GLY A 846 20.88 16.18 3.01
N ARG A 847 19.89 15.29 3.08
CA ARG A 847 18.61 15.58 3.74
C ARG A 847 18.81 15.78 5.25
N PHE A 848 18.22 16.84 5.79
CA PHE A 848 18.26 17.18 7.23
C PHE A 848 19.64 17.53 7.78
N VAL A 849 20.61 17.83 6.91
CA VAL A 849 21.95 18.20 7.35
C VAL A 849 21.94 19.66 7.79
N LYS A 850 22.27 19.89 9.07
CA LYS A 850 22.47 21.23 9.65
C LYS A 850 23.92 21.32 10.13
N LEU A 851 24.63 22.38 9.74
CA LEU A 851 26.00 22.63 10.23
C LEU A 851 26.04 23.03 11.71
N ASN A 852 24.96 23.64 12.20
CA ASN A 852 24.75 23.97 13.60
C ASN A 852 23.34 23.51 14.02
N SER A 853 23.27 22.56 14.95
CA SER A 853 22.01 21.97 15.44
C SER A 853 21.08 22.99 16.10
N PHE A 854 21.63 24.12 16.57
CA PHE A 854 20.86 25.21 17.20
C PHE A 854 20.40 26.29 16.20
N ALA A 855 20.85 26.25 14.95
CA ALA A 855 20.45 27.23 13.95
C ALA A 855 19.07 26.89 13.35
N GLN A 856 18.12 27.82 13.42
CA GLN A 856 16.73 27.64 12.99
C GLN A 856 16.60 27.32 11.49
N GLY A 857 16.01 26.18 11.12
CA GLY A 857 15.78 25.79 9.71
C GLY A 857 15.64 24.27 9.53
N THR A 858 14.97 23.84 8.46
CA THR A 858 14.50 22.46 8.27
C THR A 858 15.59 21.48 7.85
N GLY A 859 16.69 21.97 7.29
CA GLY A 859 17.74 21.15 6.67
C GLY A 859 17.29 20.47 5.36
N LEU A 860 16.13 20.85 4.81
CA LEU A 860 15.60 20.30 3.56
C LEU A 860 15.90 21.18 2.34
N GLY A 861 16.02 22.50 2.52
CA GLY A 861 16.10 23.46 1.41
C GLY A 861 17.17 23.15 0.36
N LEU A 862 18.41 22.83 0.76
CA LEU A 862 19.49 22.50 -0.18
C LEU A 862 19.28 21.15 -0.88
N SER A 863 18.74 20.15 -0.18
CA SER A 863 18.43 18.84 -0.77
C SER A 863 17.29 18.93 -1.80
N ILE A 864 16.31 19.81 -1.56
CA ILE A 864 15.25 20.13 -2.52
C ILE A 864 15.85 20.84 -3.73
N CYS A 865 16.74 21.82 -3.51
CA CYS A 865 17.41 22.52 -4.61
C CYS A 865 18.21 21.56 -5.49
N GLN A 866 18.96 20.63 -4.91
CA GLN A 866 19.67 19.60 -5.65
C GLN A 866 18.72 18.77 -6.51
N THR A 867 17.64 18.26 -5.90
CA THR A 867 16.74 17.36 -6.62
C THR A 867 15.97 18.08 -7.73
N LEU A 868 15.56 19.34 -7.52
CA LEU A 868 14.92 20.16 -8.53
C LEU A 868 15.86 20.44 -9.71
N VAL A 869 17.11 20.82 -9.43
CA VAL A 869 18.11 21.08 -10.48
C VAL A 869 18.39 19.81 -11.29
N GLU A 870 18.54 18.66 -10.64
CA GLU A 870 18.74 17.37 -11.31
C GLU A 870 17.53 16.99 -12.19
N HIS A 871 16.29 17.18 -11.71
CA HIS A 871 15.07 16.96 -12.49
C HIS A 871 14.92 17.92 -13.68
N MET A 872 15.39 19.16 -13.55
CA MET A 872 15.41 20.13 -14.65
C MET A 872 16.58 19.91 -15.63
N GLY A 873 17.38 18.86 -15.43
CA GLY A 873 18.49 18.47 -16.31
C GLY A 873 19.79 19.27 -16.08
N GLY A 874 19.94 19.84 -14.88
CA GLY A 874 21.04 20.70 -14.48
C GLY A 874 22.04 20.09 -13.48
N LYS A 875 22.96 20.92 -12.97
CA LYS A 875 23.90 20.56 -11.90
C LYS A 875 23.96 21.65 -10.83
N ILE A 876 24.17 21.28 -9.56
CA ILE A 876 24.30 22.23 -8.44
C ILE A 876 25.63 21.99 -7.71
N GLY A 877 26.19 23.03 -7.08
CA GLY A 877 27.40 22.94 -6.28
C GLY A 877 27.60 24.13 -5.35
N VAL A 878 28.69 24.07 -4.57
CA VAL A 878 29.12 25.14 -3.68
C VAL A 878 30.64 25.30 -3.76
N GLU A 879 31.09 26.55 -3.72
CA GLU A 879 32.48 26.93 -3.55
C GLU A 879 32.55 27.81 -2.30
N SER A 880 33.30 27.39 -1.28
CA SER A 880 33.34 28.12 -0.02
C SER A 880 34.66 27.95 0.71
N GLU A 881 35.05 28.98 1.42
CA GLU A 881 36.18 29.00 2.34
C GLU A 881 35.71 29.54 3.69
N GLU A 882 36.06 28.84 4.78
CA GLU A 882 35.61 29.18 6.12
C GLU A 882 36.11 30.59 6.51
N GLY A 883 35.18 31.46 6.95
CA GLY A 883 35.44 32.86 7.28
C GLY A 883 35.41 33.84 6.10
N ASN A 884 35.46 33.38 4.85
CA ASN A 884 35.45 34.22 3.64
C ASN A 884 34.12 34.17 2.85
N GLY A 885 33.17 33.34 3.28
CA GLY A 885 31.82 33.23 2.70
C GLY A 885 31.63 32.02 1.78
N SER A 886 30.46 31.94 1.15
CA SER A 886 30.07 30.83 0.28
C SER A 886 29.50 31.32 -1.05
N THR A 887 29.76 30.59 -2.12
CA THR A 887 29.13 30.77 -3.44
C THR A 887 28.41 29.48 -3.81
N PHE A 888 27.08 29.51 -3.77
CA PHE A 888 26.25 28.44 -4.28
C PHE A 888 25.94 28.69 -5.75
N TRP A 889 26.03 27.65 -6.57
CA TRP A 889 25.79 27.77 -8.01
C TRP A 889 25.01 26.59 -8.56
N PHE A 890 24.28 26.82 -9.65
CA PHE A 890 23.64 25.76 -10.40
C PHE A 890 23.56 26.09 -11.90
N THR A 891 23.49 25.05 -12.74
CA THR A 891 23.28 25.18 -14.19
C THR A 891 21.93 24.63 -14.61
N LEU A 892 21.29 25.23 -15.61
CA LEU A 892 20.07 24.72 -16.23
C LEU A 892 20.20 24.75 -17.76
N PRO A 893 19.62 23.78 -18.50
CA PRO A 893 19.62 23.80 -19.96
C PRO A 893 18.93 25.05 -20.51
N TYR A 894 19.61 25.76 -21.41
CA TYR A 894 19.08 26.96 -22.05
C TYR A 894 18.33 26.60 -23.34
N LYS A 895 17.03 26.93 -23.37
CA LYS A 895 16.22 26.91 -24.59
C LYS A 895 15.78 28.33 -24.89
N GLN A 896 16.18 28.84 -26.05
CA GLN A 896 15.80 30.18 -26.47
C GLN A 896 14.29 30.28 -26.67
N ALA A 897 13.66 31.26 -26.02
CA ALA A 897 12.25 31.57 -26.21
C ALA A 897 12.08 32.71 -27.24
N GLU A 898 10.98 32.68 -28.00
CA GLU A 898 10.61 33.79 -28.88
C GLU A 898 10.22 35.02 -28.05
N THR A 899 10.65 36.20 -28.50
CA THR A 899 10.31 37.47 -27.88
C THR A 899 8.80 37.73 -28.01
N VAL A 900 8.04 37.45 -26.96
CA VAL A 900 6.65 37.89 -26.90
C VAL A 900 6.69 39.41 -26.72
N LYS A 901 6.35 40.17 -27.77
CA LYS A 901 6.04 41.60 -27.63
C LYS A 901 4.98 41.73 -26.55
N LYS A 902 5.34 42.30 -25.40
CA LYS A 902 4.40 42.76 -24.38
C LYS A 902 3.38 43.64 -25.12
N SER A 903 2.17 43.14 -25.35
CA SER A 903 1.09 43.96 -25.90
C SER A 903 0.89 45.09 -24.90
N LEU A 904 1.09 46.33 -25.36
CA LEU A 904 0.72 47.52 -24.60
C LEU A 904 -0.69 47.32 -24.01
N PRO A 905 -0.94 47.72 -22.75
CA PRO A 905 -2.26 47.60 -22.16
C PRO A 905 -3.26 48.26 -23.10
N LYS A 906 -4.26 47.50 -23.57
CA LYS A 906 -5.38 48.08 -24.30
C LYS A 906 -6.01 49.14 -23.41
N ASP A 907 -6.21 50.35 -23.93
CA ASP A 907 -6.96 51.43 -23.26
C ASP A 907 -8.32 50.90 -22.78
N ILE A 908 -8.43 50.60 -21.50
CA ILE A 908 -9.70 50.33 -20.83
C ILE A 908 -10.17 51.68 -20.31
N GLN A 909 -11.23 52.22 -20.93
CA GLN A 909 -11.86 53.44 -20.41
C GLN A 909 -12.41 53.17 -19.01
N PRO A 910 -12.03 53.97 -18.00
CA PRO A 910 -12.44 53.75 -16.62
C PRO A 910 -13.93 54.04 -16.42
N ILE A 911 -14.58 53.20 -15.63
CA ILE A 911 -15.98 53.39 -15.21
C ILE A 911 -15.96 54.35 -14.01
N ALA A 912 -16.73 55.44 -14.07
CA ALA A 912 -16.84 56.42 -12.99
C ALA A 912 -17.94 55.99 -11.98
N ILE A 913 -17.59 55.84 -10.70
CA ILE A 913 -18.52 55.43 -9.63
C ILE A 913 -18.23 56.25 -8.36
N GLU A 914 -19.29 56.74 -7.70
CA GLU A 914 -19.21 57.46 -6.41
C GLU A 914 -18.71 56.54 -5.27
N LYS A 915 -17.88 57.10 -4.39
CA LYS A 915 -17.07 56.42 -3.36
C LYS A 915 -17.85 55.58 -2.34
N ASP A 916 -19.16 55.82 -2.18
CA ASP A 916 -19.96 55.26 -1.08
C ASP A 916 -20.79 54.00 -1.42
N LYS A 917 -20.66 53.41 -2.62
CA LYS A 917 -21.43 52.19 -3.00
C LYS A 917 -20.68 51.23 -3.93
N LEU A 918 -19.47 50.83 -3.56
CA LEU A 918 -18.77 49.75 -4.26
C LEU A 918 -19.23 48.39 -3.73
N VAL A 919 -19.86 47.62 -4.61
CA VAL A 919 -20.40 46.29 -4.32
C VAL A 919 -19.42 45.22 -4.81
N ILE A 920 -18.94 44.40 -3.88
CA ILE A 920 -18.11 43.22 -4.18
C ILE A 920 -18.98 41.98 -3.98
N LEU A 921 -19.10 41.15 -5.02
CA LEU A 921 -19.70 39.83 -4.91
C LEU A 921 -18.61 38.83 -4.55
N ILE A 922 -18.79 38.13 -3.44
CA ILE A 922 -17.90 37.08 -2.97
C ILE A 922 -18.63 35.76 -3.18
N ALA A 923 -18.11 34.89 -4.04
CA ALA A 923 -18.59 33.54 -4.23
C ALA A 923 -17.63 32.57 -3.49
N GLU A 924 -18.07 32.09 -2.34
CA GLU A 924 -17.30 31.22 -1.44
C GLU A 924 -18.28 30.30 -0.70
N ASP A 925 -18.08 29.00 -0.80
CA ASP A 925 -18.98 27.98 -0.22
C ASP A 925 -18.71 27.72 1.27
N ASN A 926 -17.52 28.07 1.75
CA ASN A 926 -17.13 27.92 3.15
C ASN A 926 -17.41 29.17 3.98
N GLU A 927 -18.30 29.04 4.95
CA GLU A 927 -18.69 30.14 5.85
C GLU A 927 -17.52 30.78 6.61
N SER A 928 -16.55 29.98 7.07
CA SER A 928 -15.39 30.50 7.80
C SER A 928 -14.51 31.38 6.90
N ASN A 929 -14.36 30.99 5.62
CA ASN A 929 -13.63 31.79 4.64
C ASN A 929 -14.41 33.06 4.27
N TYR A 930 -15.73 32.97 4.13
CA TYR A 930 -16.56 34.16 3.92
C TYR A 930 -16.51 35.13 5.11
N LYS A 931 -16.65 34.64 6.35
CA LYS A 931 -16.50 35.45 7.58
C LYS A 931 -15.12 36.12 7.64
N LEU A 932 -14.08 35.46 7.15
CA LEU A 932 -12.75 36.08 7.00
C LEU A 932 -12.77 37.22 5.97
N PHE A 933 -13.28 37.01 4.76
CA PHE A 933 -13.41 38.08 3.76
C PHE A 933 -14.27 39.25 4.27
N GLU A 934 -15.39 38.94 4.92
CA GLU A 934 -16.28 39.91 5.53
C GLU A 934 -15.55 40.72 6.60
N SER A 935 -14.82 40.08 7.50
CA SER A 935 -14.04 40.77 8.53
C SER A 935 -13.01 41.74 7.96
N ILE A 936 -12.42 41.42 6.79
CA ILE A 936 -11.39 42.23 6.13
C ILE A 936 -12.00 43.40 5.35
N LEU A 937 -13.12 43.16 4.66
CA LEU A 937 -13.65 44.06 3.62
C LEU A 937 -14.94 44.81 4.01
N LYS A 938 -15.69 44.37 5.03
CA LYS A 938 -17.02 44.93 5.37
C LYS A 938 -17.03 46.41 5.73
N TYR A 939 -15.91 46.95 6.20
CA TYR A 939 -15.79 48.36 6.57
C TYR A 939 -15.49 49.27 5.38
N ASP A 940 -14.99 48.69 4.28
CA ASP A 940 -14.53 49.42 3.10
C ASP A 940 -15.49 49.25 1.91
N TYR A 941 -16.28 48.17 1.86
CA TYR A 941 -17.12 47.80 0.71
C TYR A 941 -18.47 47.20 1.12
N HIS A 942 -19.47 47.30 0.25
CA HIS A 942 -20.71 46.55 0.38
C HIS A 942 -20.51 45.15 -0.19
N LEU A 943 -20.77 44.11 0.61
CA LEU A 943 -20.49 42.73 0.24
C LEU A 943 -21.78 42.00 -0.09
N LEU A 944 -21.78 41.31 -1.23
CA LEU A 944 -22.78 40.30 -1.57
C LEU A 944 -22.12 38.93 -1.46
N HIS A 945 -22.85 37.94 -1.00
CA HIS A 945 -22.33 36.59 -0.81
C HIS A 945 -23.12 35.58 -1.63
N ALA A 946 -22.41 34.80 -2.45
CA ALA A 946 -22.92 33.62 -3.13
C ALA A 946 -22.26 32.36 -2.55
N TRP A 947 -23.05 31.32 -2.30
CA TRP A 947 -22.60 30.05 -1.73
C TRP A 947 -22.19 29.03 -2.78
N ASP A 948 -22.55 29.26 -4.03
CA ASP A 948 -22.14 28.45 -5.16
C ASP A 948 -22.01 29.28 -6.45
N GLY A 949 -21.42 28.68 -7.49
CA GLY A 949 -21.19 29.39 -8.76
C GLY A 949 -22.48 29.75 -9.50
N GLN A 950 -23.58 29.03 -9.29
CA GLN A 950 -24.86 29.31 -9.94
C GLN A 950 -25.55 30.50 -9.29
N GLU A 951 -25.51 30.59 -7.97
CA GLU A 951 -25.93 31.75 -7.18
C GLU A 951 -25.10 32.97 -7.55
N ALA A 952 -23.78 32.82 -7.73
CA ALA A 952 -22.91 33.91 -8.17
C ALA A 952 -23.33 34.47 -9.54
N VAL A 953 -23.67 33.60 -10.50
CA VAL A 953 -24.20 33.99 -11.82
C VAL A 953 -25.55 34.72 -11.69
N ASN A 954 -26.43 34.26 -10.80
CA ASN A 954 -27.76 34.86 -10.59
C ASN A 954 -27.65 36.23 -9.92
N MET A 955 -26.87 36.34 -8.85
CA MET A 955 -26.60 37.58 -8.13
C MET A 955 -25.88 38.61 -9.02
N PHE A 956 -24.97 38.15 -9.89
CA PHE A 956 -24.36 39.02 -10.88
C PHE A 956 -25.42 39.69 -11.79
N LYS A 957 -26.40 38.93 -12.28
CA LYS A 957 -27.46 39.44 -13.16
C LYS A 957 -28.39 40.41 -12.45
N GLU A 958 -28.69 40.15 -11.18
CA GLU A 958 -29.66 40.91 -10.40
C GLU A 958 -29.06 42.19 -9.81
N HIS A 959 -27.83 42.13 -9.30
CA HIS A 959 -27.23 43.20 -8.50
C HIS A 959 -26.08 43.94 -9.22
N ASN A 960 -25.59 43.42 -10.35
CA ASN A 960 -24.52 44.01 -11.17
C ASN A 960 -23.30 44.53 -10.36
N PRO A 961 -22.62 43.65 -9.61
CA PRO A 961 -21.49 44.01 -8.75
C PRO A 961 -20.30 44.56 -9.54
N GLN A 962 -19.48 45.38 -8.90
CA GLN A 962 -18.33 46.04 -9.55
C GLN A 962 -17.08 45.16 -9.55
N ILE A 963 -16.97 44.22 -8.61
CA ILE A 963 -15.88 43.22 -8.53
C ILE A 963 -16.47 41.90 -8.06
N ILE A 964 -15.92 40.79 -8.56
CA ILE A 964 -16.28 39.45 -8.13
C ILE A 964 -15.03 38.74 -7.59
N LEU A 965 -15.07 38.29 -6.34
CA LEU A 965 -14.14 37.32 -5.78
C LEU A 965 -14.78 35.94 -5.93
N MET A 966 -14.14 35.03 -6.65
CA MET A 966 -14.76 33.78 -7.08
C MET A 966 -13.89 32.59 -6.68
N ASP A 967 -14.32 31.78 -5.72
CA ASP A 967 -13.68 30.50 -5.46
C ASP A 967 -13.79 29.59 -6.69
N ILE A 968 -12.73 28.85 -7.00
CA ILE A 968 -12.70 27.91 -8.12
C ILE A 968 -13.50 26.65 -7.77
N ASN A 969 -13.33 26.14 -6.55
CA ASN A 969 -13.86 24.84 -6.14
C ASN A 969 -15.16 25.02 -5.36
N MET A 970 -16.25 25.27 -6.08
CA MET A 970 -17.59 25.42 -5.49
C MET A 970 -18.55 24.32 -5.98
N PRO A 971 -19.56 23.95 -5.18
CA PRO A 971 -20.60 22.99 -5.57
C PRO A 971 -21.52 23.57 -6.67
N VAL A 972 -22.33 22.70 -7.29
CA VAL A 972 -23.32 23.02 -8.35
C VAL A 972 -22.72 23.50 -9.67
N LEU A 973 -22.02 24.64 -9.67
CA LEU A 973 -21.32 25.22 -10.80
C LEU A 973 -19.93 25.65 -10.33
N ASP A 974 -18.88 25.13 -10.96
CA ASP A 974 -17.51 25.48 -10.55
C ASP A 974 -17.17 26.94 -10.95
N GLY A 975 -16.14 27.52 -10.33
CA GLY A 975 -15.77 28.92 -10.58
C GLY A 975 -15.35 29.20 -12.02
N TYR A 976 -14.83 28.20 -12.74
CA TYR A 976 -14.48 28.33 -14.16
C TYR A 976 -15.73 28.43 -15.04
N GLU A 977 -16.71 27.56 -14.81
CA GLU A 977 -17.98 27.53 -15.50
C GLU A 977 -18.82 28.76 -15.15
N ALA A 978 -18.86 29.17 -13.89
CA ALA A 978 -19.51 30.40 -13.44
C ALA A 978 -18.90 31.64 -14.11
N THR A 979 -17.58 31.71 -14.19
CA THR A 979 -16.88 32.79 -14.89
C THR A 979 -17.24 32.81 -16.37
N LYS A 980 -17.25 31.66 -17.06
CA LYS A 980 -17.68 31.57 -18.47
C LYS A 980 -19.12 32.03 -18.66
N GLU A 981 -20.03 31.68 -17.75
CA GLU A 981 -21.42 32.14 -17.80
C GLU A 981 -21.53 33.65 -17.57
N ILE A 982 -20.86 34.21 -16.56
CA ILE A 982 -20.85 35.65 -16.29
C ILE A 982 -20.28 36.43 -17.48
N ARG A 983 -19.23 35.91 -18.13
CA ARG A 983 -18.60 36.52 -19.31
C ARG A 983 -19.53 36.63 -20.52
N LYS A 984 -20.59 35.81 -20.61
CA LYS A 984 -21.64 35.98 -21.64
C LYS A 984 -22.46 37.25 -21.43
N TYR A 985 -22.57 37.73 -20.19
CA TYR A 985 -23.36 38.91 -19.83
C TYR A 985 -22.49 40.16 -19.63
N SER A 986 -21.27 40.01 -19.10
CA SER A 986 -20.31 41.11 -18.94
C SER A 986 -18.89 40.69 -19.24
N ALA A 987 -18.35 41.26 -20.32
CA ALA A 987 -16.94 41.11 -20.70
C ALA A 987 -15.99 41.99 -19.87
N LYS A 988 -16.51 42.86 -18.99
CA LYS A 988 -15.73 43.95 -18.35
C LYS A 988 -15.62 43.87 -16.83
N VAL A 989 -16.54 43.19 -16.15
CA VAL A 989 -16.50 43.09 -14.69
C VAL A 989 -15.22 42.36 -14.24
N PRO A 990 -14.39 42.94 -13.35
CA PRO A 990 -13.24 42.27 -12.77
C PRO A 990 -13.66 41.00 -12.01
N ILE A 991 -13.11 39.83 -12.38
CA ILE A 991 -13.31 38.56 -11.67
C ILE A 991 -11.94 38.07 -11.17
N ILE A 992 -11.78 37.95 -9.86
CA ILE A 992 -10.57 37.47 -9.20
C ILE A 992 -10.82 36.05 -8.71
N ALA A 993 -10.05 35.09 -9.21
CA ALA A 993 -10.14 33.70 -8.75
C ALA A 993 -9.53 33.56 -7.35
N ILE A 994 -10.21 32.86 -6.45
CA ILE A 994 -9.67 32.44 -5.16
C ILE A 994 -9.36 30.94 -5.29
N THR A 995 -8.12 30.53 -5.05
CA THR A 995 -7.68 29.14 -5.31
C THR A 995 -6.86 28.56 -4.17
N ALA A 996 -7.08 27.29 -3.84
CA ALA A 996 -6.25 26.53 -2.90
C ALA A 996 -4.88 26.13 -3.47
N PHE A 997 -4.71 26.21 -4.79
CA PHE A 997 -3.48 25.80 -5.47
C PHE A 997 -2.71 27.03 -5.96
N ALA A 998 -1.52 27.22 -5.40
CA ALA A 998 -0.65 28.37 -5.65
C ALA A 998 0.38 28.12 -6.78
N TYR A 999 0.16 27.16 -7.68
CA TYR A 999 1.09 26.82 -8.76
C TYR A 999 0.80 27.65 -10.04
N ALA A 1000 1.82 28.06 -10.81
CA ALA A 1000 1.58 28.89 -11.99
C ALA A 1000 0.90 28.16 -13.17
N SER A 1001 0.84 26.83 -13.16
CA SER A 1001 -0.01 26.08 -14.10
C SER A 1001 -1.50 26.37 -13.86
N ASP A 1002 -1.88 26.60 -12.61
CA ASP A 1002 -3.22 27.05 -12.25
C ASP A 1002 -3.42 28.52 -12.62
N GLU A 1003 -2.42 29.39 -12.44
CA GLU A 1003 -2.46 30.79 -12.89
C GLU A 1003 -2.75 30.90 -14.38
N GLN A 1004 -2.00 30.19 -15.23
CA GLN A 1004 -2.22 30.26 -16.68
C GLN A 1004 -3.62 29.75 -17.07
N ARG A 1005 -4.07 28.63 -16.47
CA ARG A 1005 -5.41 28.08 -16.69
C ARG A 1005 -6.52 29.02 -16.22
N VAL A 1006 -6.32 29.70 -15.10
CA VAL A 1006 -7.23 30.72 -14.56
C VAL A 1006 -7.33 31.91 -15.50
N MET A 1007 -6.20 32.46 -15.94
CA MET A 1007 -6.20 33.61 -16.85
C MET A 1007 -6.79 33.25 -18.23
N GLU A 1008 -6.49 32.07 -18.78
CA GLU A 1008 -7.08 31.58 -20.05
C GLU A 1008 -8.60 31.35 -19.97
N SER A 1009 -9.14 31.13 -18.77
CA SER A 1009 -10.57 30.87 -18.56
C SER A 1009 -11.42 32.14 -18.41
N GLY A 1010 -10.79 33.32 -18.49
CA GLY A 1010 -11.48 34.62 -18.49
C GLY A 1010 -11.48 35.37 -17.16
N PHE A 1011 -10.65 34.95 -16.19
CA PHE A 1011 -10.41 35.70 -14.96
C PHE A 1011 -9.46 36.88 -15.19
N ASP A 1012 -9.56 37.91 -14.36
CA ASP A 1012 -8.75 39.14 -14.43
C ASP A 1012 -7.62 39.18 -13.41
N GLY A 1013 -7.64 38.25 -12.45
CA GLY A 1013 -6.61 38.07 -11.43
C GLY A 1013 -6.88 36.80 -10.64
N TYR A 1014 -5.96 36.45 -9.75
CA TYR A 1014 -6.10 35.30 -8.86
C TYR A 1014 -5.50 35.62 -7.48
N MET A 1015 -5.90 34.84 -6.47
CA MET A 1015 -5.44 34.94 -5.10
C MET A 1015 -5.32 33.55 -4.46
N PRO A 1016 -4.16 33.19 -3.91
CA PRO A 1016 -3.99 31.91 -3.23
C PRO A 1016 -4.62 31.91 -1.83
N LYS A 1017 -5.21 30.78 -1.42
CA LYS A 1017 -5.56 30.48 -0.03
C LYS A 1017 -4.30 29.94 0.70
N PRO A 1018 -4.03 30.30 1.96
CA PRO A 1018 -4.84 31.11 2.87
C PRO A 1018 -4.80 32.62 2.55
N ILE A 1019 -5.94 33.29 2.70
CA ILE A 1019 -6.14 34.70 2.33
C ILE A 1019 -5.40 35.62 3.31
N ASN A 1020 -4.49 36.44 2.80
CA ASN A 1020 -3.82 37.47 3.57
C ASN A 1020 -4.53 38.82 3.44
N ALA A 1021 -4.96 39.41 4.55
CA ALA A 1021 -5.73 40.65 4.56
C ALA A 1021 -5.03 41.84 3.87
N ARG A 1022 -3.71 42.00 4.07
CA ARG A 1022 -2.94 43.08 3.45
C ARG A 1022 -2.81 42.89 1.94
N GLN A 1023 -2.52 41.66 1.51
CA GLN A 1023 -2.41 41.35 0.07
C GLN A 1023 -3.76 41.51 -0.64
N LEU A 1024 -4.84 41.05 -0.03
CA LEU A 1024 -6.20 41.19 -0.56
C LEU A 1024 -6.58 42.66 -0.78
N LYS A 1025 -6.37 43.52 0.24
CA LYS A 1025 -6.64 44.96 0.10
C LYS A 1025 -5.78 45.62 -0.97
N ALA A 1026 -4.49 45.29 -1.03
CA ALA A 1026 -3.58 45.83 -2.03
C ALA A 1026 -3.98 45.46 -3.46
N GLN A 1027 -4.33 44.19 -3.70
CA GLN A 1027 -4.72 43.70 -5.02
C GLN A 1027 -6.07 44.24 -5.47
N LEU A 1028 -7.04 44.35 -4.55
CA LEU A 1028 -8.31 45.03 -4.83
C LEU A 1028 -8.07 46.49 -5.20
N THR A 1029 -7.22 47.20 -4.45
CA THR A 1029 -6.89 48.60 -4.74
C THR A 1029 -6.23 48.76 -6.11
N ASP A 1030 -5.28 47.90 -6.46
CA ASP A 1030 -4.59 47.93 -7.77
C ASP A 1030 -5.57 47.67 -8.94
N ILE A 1031 -6.43 46.66 -8.82
CA ILE A 1031 -7.45 46.35 -9.84
C ILE A 1031 -8.47 47.48 -9.97
N MET A 1032 -8.88 48.07 -8.85
CA MET A 1032 -9.76 49.23 -8.84
C MET A 1032 -9.11 50.44 -9.50
N GLN A 1033 -7.87 50.79 -9.16
CA GLN A 1033 -7.14 51.90 -9.78
C GLN A 1033 -6.94 51.70 -11.30
N LYS A 1034 -6.77 50.46 -11.75
CA LYS A 1034 -6.60 50.12 -13.17
C LYS A 1034 -7.92 50.13 -13.97
N ARG A 1035 -9.08 49.96 -13.31
CA ARG A 1035 -10.36 49.71 -14.01
C ARG A 1035 -11.51 50.64 -13.61
N ILE A 1036 -11.37 51.42 -12.55
CA ILE A 1036 -12.39 52.30 -11.97
C ILE A 1036 -11.76 53.67 -11.67
N VAL A 1037 -12.39 54.76 -12.12
CA VAL A 1037 -12.01 56.12 -11.70
C VAL A 1037 -12.99 56.56 -10.62
N LEU A 1038 -12.46 56.75 -9.40
CA LEU A 1038 -13.20 57.33 -8.29
C LEU A 1038 -13.32 58.84 -8.54
N LEU A 1039 -14.54 59.37 -8.58
CA LEU A 1039 -14.82 60.82 -8.56
C LEU A 1039 -14.91 61.33 -7.12
#